data_AF-A0A2H9SKY8-F1
#
_entry.id   AF-A0A2H9SKY8-F1
#
_cell.length_a   1.000
_cell.length_b   1.000
_cell.length_c   1.000
_cell.angle_alpha   90.00
_cell.angle_beta   90.00
_cell.angle_gamma   90.00
#
_symmetry.space_group_name_H-M   'P 1'
#
loop_
_entity.id
_entity.type
_entity.pdbx_description
1 polymer ?
#
loop_
_entity_poly.entity_id
_entity_poly.type
_entity_poly.pdbx_seq_one_letter_code
_entity_poly.pdbx_strand_id
1 'polypeptide(L)'
;MVKPVLSSFDPLALPRAPSAFLKWKKVSARNIAIGHMALKSIFASTCHKIRGAVERIFGIKRSADPYHLLKGNRVITQSQFAWHLNRCLLQEAAKLSEDPEVTKQSNFFTVNYLNKSAPIDLKILRLLSLKFDKLFQVGPFSDYFYHRISFSEQMSYKSECSQKLALKKSSPFILTDALQCSELFSLKFKVFDAKIVEQEPAFFANLNEHFAQNPLKKLKEELPQAFLFDLTSVLGDLIRTDGDKTKEVAFENALKGFRHQLDQVIEASARKLCAQIPQLRSKRKKVKKFIRDNITATCQVHTEQAKGIKILPLFGSLSYKYVEKRAAQFLNFISLSGLFASAVQIRKMGAQVFSKKEKFSYAVKGESACYFKHKEDFLQGALFKRFFAKMSSLDFAQAKPQCAVLGNATAKILQGLLTTISEEKWTSCQQDPARKDMLQTSLFKIALSLADAELYVEDFQKFAQAIELVHAEIATLLDLTLPFKEGSFAPIYISQLSQVPETLKPFLKAGLCRSGVNIFAGINASLAAVNPCRAYGEGFYFEQAELVGNENRLDIILKDPSVKQVDLYGAQFNPGIHISNVHTHYKGCPVAEDLKQLLQAKPEMQHLTVAIDCTIGYLNDPKINVLLETFESEIKAGQLNFVFFRSGQKFDMLGMDNYYGAPYYFVNNGGAQWERFNTLIGTDAFKTDELSTQWFCLANQCASDEIDQYRRLIFQNTQAILKHIPDPLKPQNNLKQKLRVNTADENLESGFIDIKLTGRFHRLRGLALLAHFYKKSLENKVKVHSRSSFGFYHANCVIFLLDPEKGSSTIRINPGINPSENAFIIDYLKDLVYNT
;
A
#
# COMPACT_ATOMS: atom_id res chain seq x y z
N MET A 1 -70.56 24.71 49.27
CA MET A 1 -71.00 23.38 49.74
C MET A 1 -69.74 22.54 49.85
N VAL A 2 -69.18 22.30 51.05
CA VAL A 2 -69.66 21.48 52.19
C VAL A 2 -69.20 20.02 52.06
N LYS A 3 -68.57 19.56 53.15
CA LYS A 3 -68.00 18.23 53.49
C LYS A 3 -69.07 17.09 53.50
N PRO A 4 -68.76 15.76 53.65
CA PRO A 4 -67.77 15.20 54.61
C PRO A 4 -67.01 13.89 54.16
N VAL A 5 -65.80 13.57 54.68
CA VAL A 5 -65.44 12.64 55.81
C VAL A 5 -65.59 11.14 55.47
N LEU A 6 -64.64 10.22 55.74
CA LEU A 6 -63.27 10.26 56.34
C LEU A 6 -62.30 9.49 55.37
N SER A 7 -61.31 8.59 55.62
CA SER A 7 -60.49 7.98 56.72
C SER A 7 -59.36 7.17 56.05
N SER A 8 -58.18 6.87 56.63
CA SER A 8 -57.45 7.32 57.83
C SER A 8 -55.97 6.79 57.76
N PHE A 9 -55.15 7.04 58.80
CA PHE A 9 -53.79 6.49 59.03
C PHE A 9 -52.67 6.71 57.98
N ASP A 10 -51.82 7.70 58.25
CA ASP A 10 -50.36 7.62 58.07
C ASP A 10 -49.77 6.92 59.32
N PRO A 11 -48.63 6.19 59.26
CA PRO A 11 -47.39 6.89 59.63
C PRO A 11 -46.09 6.43 58.94
N LEU A 12 -45.13 7.37 58.95
CA LEU A 12 -43.66 7.27 58.87
C LEU A 12 -42.99 7.69 57.55
N ALA A 13 -42.21 8.77 57.66
CA ALA A 13 -41.47 9.39 56.57
C ALA A 13 -40.05 8.82 56.40
N LEU A 14 -39.58 8.79 55.14
CA LEU A 14 -38.16 8.92 54.77
C LEU A 14 -38.05 9.84 53.54
N PRO A 15 -37.00 10.67 53.43
CA PRO A 15 -36.92 11.71 52.40
C PRO A 15 -36.62 11.16 51.00
N ARG A 16 -37.23 11.77 49.97
CA ARG A 16 -36.93 11.46 48.56
C ARG A 16 -35.50 11.86 48.20
N ALA A 17 -34.69 10.90 47.75
CA ALA A 17 -33.31 11.15 47.34
C ALA A 17 -33.20 12.10 46.13
N PRO A 18 -32.14 12.92 46.01
CA PRO A 18 -32.03 13.93 44.95
C PRO A 18 -31.97 13.35 43.53
N SER A 19 -32.58 14.06 42.57
CA SER A 19 -32.62 13.70 41.14
C SER A 19 -31.24 13.54 40.49
N ALA A 20 -30.20 14.12 41.11
CA ALA A 20 -28.79 13.91 40.75
C ALA A 20 -28.40 12.42 40.76
N PHE A 21 -28.91 11.60 41.69
CA PHE A 21 -28.53 10.20 41.81
C PHE A 21 -29.03 9.33 40.64
N LEU A 22 -30.21 9.65 40.08
CA LEU A 22 -30.69 8.99 38.85
C LEU A 22 -29.91 9.43 37.60
N LYS A 23 -29.50 10.70 37.50
CA LYS A 23 -28.56 11.14 36.44
C LYS A 23 -27.23 10.39 36.57
N TRP A 24 -26.68 10.28 37.79
CA TRP A 24 -25.43 9.57 38.03
C TRP A 24 -25.54 8.07 37.72
N LYS A 25 -26.64 7.39 38.09
CA LYS A 25 -26.89 5.98 37.70
C LYS A 25 -27.01 5.79 36.19
N LYS A 26 -27.64 6.70 35.43
CA LYS A 26 -27.72 6.60 33.96
C LYS A 26 -26.36 6.82 33.29
N VAL A 27 -25.57 7.77 33.78
CA VAL A 27 -24.20 8.02 33.28
C VAL A 27 -23.26 6.86 33.65
N SER A 28 -23.30 6.35 34.88
CA SER A 28 -22.47 5.22 35.29
C SER A 28 -22.85 3.93 34.57
N ALA A 29 -24.13 3.64 34.35
CA ALA A 29 -24.55 2.49 33.54
C ALA A 29 -24.04 2.57 32.07
N ARG A 30 -24.12 3.75 31.43
CA ARG A 30 -23.57 3.97 30.07
C ARG A 30 -22.04 3.82 30.05
N ASN A 31 -21.35 4.37 31.04
CA ASN A 31 -19.88 4.27 31.14
C ASN A 31 -19.41 2.85 31.51
N ILE A 32 -20.19 2.10 32.29
CA ILE A 32 -19.96 0.68 32.56
C ILE A 32 -20.17 -0.15 31.28
N ALA A 33 -21.22 0.12 30.50
CA ALA A 33 -21.44 -0.58 29.22
C ALA A 33 -20.31 -0.32 28.21
N ILE A 34 -19.88 0.94 28.07
CA ILE A 34 -18.71 1.32 27.24
C ILE A 34 -17.43 0.68 27.78
N GLY A 35 -17.21 0.73 29.09
CA GLY A 35 -16.08 0.08 29.76
C GLY A 35 -16.07 -1.44 29.58
N HIS A 36 -17.23 -2.10 29.56
CA HIS A 36 -17.36 -3.54 29.39
C HIS A 36 -17.16 -3.97 27.92
N MET A 37 -17.53 -3.13 26.95
CA MET A 37 -17.17 -3.32 25.54
C MET A 37 -15.67 -3.08 25.30
N ALA A 38 -15.08 -2.05 25.93
CA ALA A 38 -13.64 -1.83 25.93
C ALA A 38 -12.88 -3.00 26.58
N LEU A 39 -13.34 -3.51 27.73
CA LEU A 39 -12.76 -4.69 28.39
C LEU A 39 -12.86 -5.95 27.53
N LYS A 40 -13.99 -6.20 26.83
CA LYS A 40 -14.11 -7.30 25.85
C LYS A 40 -13.15 -7.16 24.66
N SER A 41 -12.79 -5.94 24.27
CA SER A 41 -11.75 -5.68 23.25
C SER A 41 -10.34 -5.91 23.83
N ILE A 42 -10.05 -5.35 25.01
CA ILE A 42 -8.74 -5.41 25.69
C ILE A 42 -8.38 -6.85 26.09
N PHE A 43 -9.33 -7.66 26.57
CA PHE A 43 -9.04 -9.05 26.94
C PHE A 43 -8.61 -9.92 25.75
N ALA A 44 -8.99 -9.56 24.51
CA ALA A 44 -8.70 -10.36 23.32
C ALA A 44 -7.20 -10.49 23.03
N SER A 45 -6.37 -9.50 23.37
CA SER A 45 -4.91 -9.58 23.20
C SER A 45 -4.20 -10.40 24.29
N THR A 46 -4.87 -10.67 25.42
CA THR A 46 -4.32 -11.42 26.57
C THR A 46 -4.73 -12.90 26.57
N CYS A 47 -5.63 -13.31 25.68
CA CYS A 47 -6.29 -14.61 25.70
C CYS A 47 -5.38 -15.86 25.66
N HIS A 48 -4.16 -15.78 25.11
CA HIS A 48 -3.35 -16.98 24.84
C HIS A 48 -2.91 -17.76 26.09
N LYS A 49 -2.75 -17.11 27.26
CA LYS A 49 -2.42 -17.81 28.52
C LYS A 49 -3.65 -18.29 29.29
N ILE A 50 -4.76 -17.55 29.22
CA ILE A 50 -6.01 -17.88 29.93
C ILE A 50 -6.74 -19.06 29.26
N ARG A 51 -6.63 -19.17 27.93
CA ARG A 51 -7.28 -20.22 27.12
C ARG A 51 -7.02 -21.64 27.65
N GLY A 52 -5.77 -22.01 27.89
CA GLY A 52 -5.38 -23.33 28.40
C GLY A 52 -5.69 -23.61 29.88
N ALA A 53 -6.29 -22.64 30.59
CA ALA A 53 -6.90 -22.81 31.90
C ALA A 53 -8.43 -22.95 31.79
N VAL A 54 -9.08 -22.10 30.98
CA VAL A 54 -10.53 -22.18 30.68
C VAL A 54 -10.88 -23.53 30.02
N GLU A 55 -10.06 -24.00 29.07
CA GLU A 55 -10.22 -25.31 28.42
C GLU A 55 -10.05 -26.49 29.40
N ARG A 56 -9.44 -26.26 30.58
CA ARG A 56 -9.30 -27.26 31.66
C ARG A 56 -10.43 -27.19 32.70
N ILE A 57 -10.93 -25.99 33.00
CA ILE A 57 -11.95 -25.75 34.03
C ILE A 57 -13.36 -26.10 33.53
N PHE A 58 -13.66 -25.88 32.25
CA PHE A 58 -15.04 -25.98 31.73
C PHE A 58 -15.39 -27.31 31.02
N GLY A 59 -14.50 -28.32 31.07
CA GLY A 59 -14.86 -29.72 30.77
C GLY A 59 -15.51 -30.00 29.41
N ILE A 60 -15.23 -29.20 28.38
CA ILE A 60 -15.94 -29.24 27.09
C ILE A 60 -15.60 -30.54 26.34
N LYS A 61 -16.47 -31.55 26.46
CA LYS A 61 -16.35 -32.84 25.75
C LYS A 61 -16.27 -32.63 24.24
N ARG A 62 -15.20 -33.14 23.62
CA ARG A 62 -15.05 -33.19 22.15
C ARG A 62 -15.78 -34.40 21.55
N SER A 63 -17.10 -34.31 21.46
CA SER A 63 -17.88 -35.08 20.50
C SER A 63 -19.11 -34.28 20.10
N ALA A 64 -19.11 -33.74 18.87
CA ALA A 64 -20.31 -33.19 18.28
C ALA A 64 -21.12 -34.37 17.73
N ASP A 65 -22.38 -34.49 18.14
CA ASP A 65 -23.35 -35.38 17.49
C ASP A 65 -23.53 -34.92 16.03
N PRO A 66 -23.21 -35.77 15.03
CA PRO A 66 -23.28 -35.38 13.63
C PRO A 66 -24.72 -35.13 13.13
N TYR A 67 -25.74 -35.67 13.81
CA TYR A 67 -27.14 -35.61 13.37
C TYR A 67 -27.89 -34.35 13.83
N HIS A 68 -27.23 -33.48 14.61
CA HIS A 68 -27.84 -32.30 15.20
C HIS A 68 -28.30 -31.23 14.18
N LEU A 69 -27.97 -31.40 12.90
CA LEU A 69 -28.40 -30.57 11.77
C LEU A 69 -29.89 -30.78 11.39
N LEU A 70 -30.49 -31.93 11.71
CA LEU A 70 -31.85 -32.29 11.28
C LEU A 70 -32.97 -31.70 12.16
N LYS A 71 -32.62 -31.08 13.31
CA LYS A 71 -33.58 -30.53 14.29
C LYS A 71 -33.59 -28.99 14.25
N GLY A 72 -33.97 -28.44 13.10
CA GLY A 72 -33.73 -27.03 12.72
C GLY A 72 -34.62 -25.97 13.40
N ASN A 73 -34.18 -25.43 14.53
CA ASN A 73 -34.86 -24.31 15.23
C ASN A 73 -34.37 -22.92 14.79
N ARG A 74 -34.27 -22.62 13.48
CA ARG A 74 -33.96 -21.26 12.97
C ARG A 74 -34.69 -20.95 11.67
N VAL A 75 -35.25 -19.74 11.60
CA VAL A 75 -35.93 -19.19 10.42
C VAL A 75 -34.94 -19.06 9.25
N ILE A 76 -35.30 -19.63 8.09
CA ILE A 76 -34.58 -19.46 6.82
C ILE A 76 -35.00 -18.10 6.23
N THR A 77 -34.05 -17.27 5.77
CA THR A 77 -34.43 -16.00 5.13
C THR A 77 -35.04 -16.25 3.74
N GLN A 78 -35.94 -15.40 3.27
CA GLN A 78 -36.55 -15.54 1.94
C GLN A 78 -35.51 -15.69 0.82
N SER A 79 -34.39 -14.95 0.89
CA SER A 79 -33.28 -15.07 -0.07
C SER A 79 -32.57 -16.42 -0.03
N GLN A 80 -32.37 -17.01 1.16
CA GLN A 80 -31.82 -18.35 1.29
C GLN A 80 -32.83 -19.41 0.82
N PHE A 81 -34.11 -19.24 1.17
CA PHE A 81 -35.19 -20.14 0.72
C PHE A 81 -35.31 -20.12 -0.81
N ALA A 82 -35.33 -18.95 -1.45
CA ALA A 82 -35.34 -18.83 -2.91
C ALA A 82 -34.10 -19.44 -3.57
N TRP A 83 -32.90 -19.25 -3.01
CA TRP A 83 -31.68 -19.90 -3.51
C TRP A 83 -31.76 -21.43 -3.41
N HIS A 84 -32.20 -21.95 -2.26
CA HIS A 84 -32.36 -23.40 -2.05
C HIS A 84 -33.46 -23.98 -2.95
N LEU A 85 -34.58 -23.28 -3.12
CA LEU A 85 -35.69 -23.67 -3.98
C LEU A 85 -35.26 -23.70 -5.45
N ASN A 86 -34.64 -22.63 -5.96
CA ASN A 86 -34.15 -22.57 -7.34
C ASN A 86 -33.09 -23.65 -7.60
N ARG A 87 -32.24 -23.96 -6.60
CA ARG A 87 -31.29 -25.08 -6.68
C ARG A 87 -32.01 -26.42 -6.78
N CYS A 88 -32.98 -26.69 -5.90
CA CYS A 88 -33.74 -27.94 -5.94
C CYS A 88 -34.53 -28.09 -7.25
N LEU A 89 -35.17 -27.02 -7.73
CA LEU A 89 -35.92 -27.01 -8.99
C LEU A 89 -35.02 -27.31 -10.20
N LEU A 90 -33.83 -26.69 -10.29
CA LEU A 90 -32.87 -27.01 -11.36
C LEU A 90 -32.28 -28.43 -11.21
N GLN A 91 -32.03 -28.89 -9.98
CA GLN A 91 -31.57 -30.26 -9.75
C GLN A 91 -32.64 -31.32 -10.06
N GLU A 92 -33.93 -31.02 -9.90
CA GLU A 92 -35.01 -31.94 -10.26
C GLU A 92 -35.33 -31.90 -11.76
N ALA A 93 -35.34 -30.71 -12.37
CA ALA A 93 -35.42 -30.55 -13.83
C ALA A 93 -34.29 -31.32 -14.53
N ALA A 94 -33.08 -31.33 -13.98
CA ALA A 94 -31.94 -32.11 -14.47
C ALA A 94 -32.01 -33.63 -14.24
N LYS A 95 -33.02 -34.14 -13.52
CA LYS A 95 -33.31 -35.58 -13.40
C LYS A 95 -34.48 -36.02 -14.25
N LEU A 96 -35.50 -35.14 -14.34
CA LEU A 96 -36.78 -35.42 -15.00
C LEU A 96 -36.76 -35.07 -16.50
N SER A 97 -35.73 -34.36 -16.97
CA SER A 97 -35.58 -34.02 -18.38
C SER A 97 -34.80 -35.10 -19.14
N GLU A 98 -35.49 -35.75 -20.07
CA GLU A 98 -34.89 -36.65 -21.06
C GLU A 98 -34.06 -35.90 -22.12
N ASP A 99 -34.19 -34.57 -22.21
CA ASP A 99 -33.37 -33.71 -23.07
C ASP A 99 -31.95 -33.56 -22.48
N PRO A 100 -30.89 -34.03 -23.18
CA PRO A 100 -29.52 -33.96 -22.67
C PRO A 100 -29.01 -32.54 -22.48
N GLU A 101 -29.43 -31.57 -23.29
CA GLU A 101 -28.99 -30.17 -23.20
C GLU A 101 -29.72 -29.43 -22.06
N VAL A 102 -31.01 -29.67 -21.84
CA VAL A 102 -31.72 -29.12 -20.66
C VAL A 102 -31.14 -29.68 -19.37
N THR A 103 -30.84 -30.98 -19.33
CA THR A 103 -30.17 -31.63 -18.19
C THR A 103 -28.75 -31.09 -17.98
N LYS A 104 -27.97 -30.87 -19.04
CA LYS A 104 -26.62 -30.28 -19.02
C LYS A 104 -26.63 -28.82 -18.59
N GLN A 105 -27.57 -28.00 -19.07
CA GLN A 105 -27.75 -26.60 -18.67
C GLN A 105 -28.19 -26.48 -17.21
N SER A 106 -29.18 -27.26 -16.78
CA SER A 106 -29.69 -27.24 -15.40
C SER A 106 -28.60 -27.69 -14.39
N ASN A 107 -27.79 -28.69 -14.76
CA ASN A 107 -26.58 -29.03 -14.02
C ASN A 107 -25.52 -27.92 -14.05
N PHE A 108 -25.30 -27.25 -15.20
CA PHE A 108 -24.36 -26.14 -15.31
C PHE A 108 -24.76 -24.96 -14.41
N PHE A 109 -26.01 -24.52 -14.41
CA PHE A 109 -26.50 -23.46 -13.52
C PHE A 109 -26.42 -23.88 -12.05
N THR A 110 -26.77 -25.12 -11.73
CA THR A 110 -26.60 -25.70 -10.37
C THR A 110 -25.15 -25.64 -9.91
N VAL A 111 -24.19 -26.08 -10.73
CA VAL A 111 -22.78 -26.24 -10.33
C VAL A 111 -21.96 -24.95 -10.45
N ASN A 112 -22.22 -24.12 -11.46
CA ASN A 112 -21.42 -22.93 -11.75
C ASN A 112 -22.03 -21.62 -11.27
N TYR A 113 -23.35 -21.51 -11.21
CA TYR A 113 -24.01 -20.30 -10.70
C TYR A 113 -24.41 -20.48 -9.23
N LEU A 114 -25.28 -21.45 -8.93
CA LEU A 114 -25.79 -21.64 -7.58
C LEU A 114 -24.72 -22.15 -6.62
N ASN A 115 -24.06 -23.28 -6.88
CA ASN A 115 -23.04 -23.83 -5.97
C ASN A 115 -21.82 -22.91 -5.75
N LYS A 116 -21.54 -21.94 -6.66
CA LYS A 116 -20.49 -20.92 -6.46
C LYS A 116 -21.00 -19.66 -5.75
N SER A 117 -22.26 -19.28 -5.96
CA SER A 117 -22.97 -18.26 -5.16
C SER A 117 -23.56 -18.82 -3.85
N ALA A 118 -23.18 -20.05 -3.47
CA ALA A 118 -23.80 -20.73 -2.36
C ALA A 118 -23.62 -19.95 -1.05
N PRO A 119 -24.58 -20.01 -0.12
CA PRO A 119 -24.33 -19.67 1.27
C PRO A 119 -23.37 -20.72 1.85
N ILE A 120 -22.06 -20.50 1.65
CA ILE A 120 -20.91 -21.30 2.12
C ILE A 120 -21.14 -21.74 3.57
N ASP A 121 -20.64 -22.91 4.00
CA ASP A 121 -20.86 -23.38 5.38
C ASP A 121 -20.28 -22.39 6.42
N LEU A 122 -21.20 -21.57 6.92
CA LEU A 122 -21.00 -20.44 7.79
C LEU A 122 -20.82 -20.91 9.25
N LYS A 123 -19.83 -21.79 9.48
CA LYS A 123 -19.32 -22.18 10.81
C LYS A 123 -17.80 -22.01 10.93
N ILE A 124 -16.99 -22.74 10.16
CA ILE A 124 -15.51 -22.58 10.21
C ILE A 124 -15.12 -21.20 9.67
N LEU A 125 -15.63 -20.84 8.49
CA LEU A 125 -15.41 -19.50 7.94
C LEU A 125 -16.11 -18.40 8.75
N ARG A 126 -17.25 -18.66 9.41
CA ARG A 126 -17.83 -17.69 10.37
C ARG A 126 -16.90 -17.43 11.55
N LEU A 127 -16.25 -18.44 12.11
CA LEU A 127 -15.36 -18.23 13.27
C LEU A 127 -14.15 -17.35 12.96
N LEU A 128 -13.81 -17.18 11.68
CA LEU A 128 -12.79 -16.24 11.19
C LEU A 128 -13.39 -14.90 10.74
N SER A 129 -14.45 -14.89 9.92
CA SER A 129 -15.01 -13.66 9.31
C SER A 129 -16.15 -12.96 10.08
N LEU A 130 -16.63 -13.51 11.22
CA LEU A 130 -17.72 -12.90 12.01
C LEU A 130 -17.39 -11.53 12.64
N LYS A 131 -16.18 -10.98 12.47
CA LYS A 131 -15.76 -9.76 13.17
C LYS A 131 -15.46 -8.54 12.31
N PHE A 132 -15.20 -8.66 11.00
CA PHE A 132 -14.91 -7.50 10.14
C PHE A 132 -15.49 -7.62 8.71
N ASP A 133 -15.18 -8.68 7.98
CA ASP A 133 -15.03 -8.61 6.51
C ASP A 133 -16.34 -8.47 5.71
N LYS A 134 -17.51 -8.66 6.33
CA LYS A 134 -18.81 -8.56 5.64
C LYS A 134 -19.32 -7.14 5.40
N LEU A 135 -18.68 -6.14 6.00
CA LEU A 135 -19.06 -4.73 5.86
C LEU A 135 -17.84 -3.79 5.66
N PHE A 136 -16.63 -4.30 5.86
CA PHE A 136 -15.39 -3.56 5.64
C PHE A 136 -14.61 -4.18 4.49
N GLN A 137 -14.39 -3.41 3.43
CA GLN A 137 -13.75 -3.90 2.22
C GLN A 137 -12.22 -3.89 2.38
N VAL A 138 -11.67 -5.03 2.84
CA VAL A 138 -10.22 -5.24 2.96
C VAL A 138 -9.54 -5.21 1.57
N GLY A 139 -10.25 -5.59 0.51
CA GLY A 139 -9.83 -5.40 -0.88
C GLY A 139 -10.93 -5.63 -1.92
N PRO A 140 -10.62 -5.56 -3.23
CA PRO A 140 -11.55 -5.97 -4.29
C PRO A 140 -12.16 -7.33 -3.98
N PHE A 141 -13.36 -7.62 -4.52
CA PHE A 141 -14.33 -8.63 -4.01
C PHE A 141 -13.87 -10.11 -3.90
N SER A 142 -12.60 -10.40 -4.16
CA SER A 142 -11.90 -11.64 -3.87
C SER A 142 -11.30 -11.68 -2.44
N ASP A 143 -11.11 -12.88 -1.88
CA ASP A 143 -10.31 -13.11 -0.66
C ASP A 143 -8.78 -12.93 -0.91
N TYR A 144 -8.39 -11.97 -1.77
CA TYR A 144 -7.00 -11.68 -2.10
C TYR A 144 -6.39 -10.71 -1.08
N PHE A 145 -5.65 -11.29 -0.13
CA PHE A 145 -4.69 -10.59 0.75
C PHE A 145 -3.47 -9.99 -0.02
N TYR A 146 -3.66 -9.59 -1.29
CA TYR A 146 -2.63 -9.25 -2.27
C TYR A 146 -1.74 -8.06 -1.88
N HIS A 147 -2.37 -6.95 -1.48
CA HIS A 147 -1.75 -5.61 -1.55
C HIS A 147 -0.79 -5.34 -0.38
N ARG A 148 -0.82 -6.20 0.65
CA ARG A 148 0.11 -6.31 1.77
C ARG A 148 -0.08 -7.71 2.40
N ILE A 149 0.32 -8.74 1.66
CA ILE A 149 0.80 -9.97 2.30
C ILE A 149 1.83 -9.49 3.34
N SER A 150 1.68 -9.87 4.61
CA SER A 150 2.53 -9.28 5.65
C SER A 150 4.01 -9.59 5.36
N PHE A 151 4.92 -8.74 5.83
CA PHE A 151 6.36 -8.96 5.61
C PHE A 151 6.79 -10.39 6.05
N SER A 152 6.21 -10.89 7.15
CA SER A 152 6.32 -12.26 7.65
C SER A 152 5.89 -13.37 6.67
N GLU A 153 4.96 -13.09 5.77
CA GLU A 153 4.40 -14.04 4.80
C GLU A 153 5.05 -13.90 3.41
N GLN A 154 5.50 -12.70 3.03
CA GLN A 154 6.34 -12.48 1.83
C GLN A 154 7.72 -13.15 1.97
N MET A 155 8.23 -13.24 3.21
CA MET A 155 9.38 -14.06 3.61
C MET A 155 9.06 -15.56 3.49
N SER A 156 8.99 -16.04 2.25
CA SER A 156 8.32 -17.29 1.88
C SER A 156 9.12 -18.57 2.18
N TYR A 157 9.37 -18.87 3.47
CA TYR A 157 9.95 -20.13 3.98
C TYR A 157 9.21 -21.43 3.56
N LYS A 158 8.15 -21.32 2.74
CA LYS A 158 7.33 -22.43 2.23
C LYS A 158 7.08 -22.38 0.71
N SER A 159 7.62 -21.40 -0.03
CA SER A 159 7.46 -21.38 -1.49
C SER A 159 8.16 -22.58 -2.15
N GLU A 160 7.56 -23.13 -3.20
CA GLU A 160 8.19 -24.22 -3.98
C GLU A 160 9.53 -23.79 -4.57
N CYS A 161 9.63 -22.54 -5.03
CA CYS A 161 10.88 -21.95 -5.51
C CYS A 161 12.00 -22.06 -4.47
N SER A 162 11.74 -21.75 -3.20
CA SER A 162 12.77 -21.88 -2.15
C SER A 162 13.10 -23.34 -1.76
N GLN A 163 12.47 -24.36 -2.34
CA GLN A 163 12.90 -25.77 -2.20
C GLN A 163 13.96 -26.16 -3.25
N LYS A 164 14.00 -25.44 -4.38
CA LYS A 164 15.04 -25.55 -5.42
C LYS A 164 16.30 -24.73 -5.14
N LEU A 165 16.31 -23.97 -4.05
CA LEU A 165 17.42 -23.08 -3.68
C LEU A 165 18.20 -23.64 -2.51
N ALA A 166 19.51 -23.41 -2.52
CA ALA A 166 20.41 -23.77 -1.43
C ALA A 166 19.91 -23.24 -0.07
N LEU A 167 20.23 -23.98 1.00
CA LEU A 167 19.76 -23.77 2.38
C LEU A 167 18.26 -23.98 2.57
N LYS A 168 17.48 -24.14 1.48
CA LYS A 168 16.06 -24.44 1.43
C LYS A 168 15.26 -23.55 2.39
N LYS A 169 14.65 -24.13 3.44
CA LYS A 169 13.84 -23.41 4.45
C LYS A 169 14.64 -22.86 5.64
N SER A 170 15.95 -23.11 5.73
CA SER A 170 16.80 -22.62 6.83
C SER A 170 17.28 -21.17 6.65
N SER A 171 17.02 -20.60 5.47
CA SER A 171 17.36 -19.24 5.07
C SER A 171 16.13 -18.55 4.44
N PRO A 172 15.82 -17.28 4.78
CA PRO A 172 14.73 -16.54 4.16
C PRO A 172 15.02 -16.22 2.70
N PHE A 173 13.98 -16.36 1.87
CA PHE A 173 13.97 -15.89 0.49
C PHE A 173 12.98 -14.74 0.37
N ILE A 174 13.48 -13.54 0.11
CA ILE A 174 12.70 -12.33 -0.20
C ILE A 174 12.51 -12.30 -1.70
N LEU A 175 11.27 -12.20 -2.18
CA LEU A 175 11.00 -12.01 -3.61
C LEU A 175 11.24 -10.54 -3.98
N THR A 176 11.90 -10.29 -5.11
CA THR A 176 12.10 -8.95 -5.70
C THR A 176 11.91 -9.04 -7.21
N ASP A 177 11.43 -7.97 -7.84
CA ASP A 177 11.37 -7.87 -9.30
C ASP A 177 12.64 -7.24 -9.90
N ALA A 178 13.59 -6.79 -9.07
CA ALA A 178 14.85 -6.18 -9.52
C ALA A 178 15.97 -7.24 -9.63
N LEU A 179 16.69 -7.25 -10.75
CA LEU A 179 17.90 -8.07 -10.93
C LEU A 179 19.20 -7.33 -10.56
N GLN A 180 19.14 -6.01 -10.47
CA GLN A 180 20.29 -5.13 -10.25
C GLN A 180 20.02 -4.22 -9.03
N CYS A 181 19.83 -4.81 -7.86
CA CYS A 181 19.52 -4.04 -6.64
C CYS A 181 20.75 -3.61 -5.82
N SER A 182 21.95 -4.08 -6.18
CA SER A 182 23.20 -3.85 -5.43
C SER A 182 23.57 -2.37 -5.29
N GLU A 183 23.27 -1.54 -6.29
CA GLU A 183 23.53 -0.10 -6.25
C GLU A 183 22.79 0.57 -5.08
N LEU A 184 21.53 0.18 -4.86
CA LEU A 184 20.68 0.75 -3.81
C LEU A 184 21.17 0.39 -2.41
N PHE A 185 21.86 -0.76 -2.24
CA PHE A 185 22.40 -1.15 -0.93
C PHE A 185 23.39 -0.12 -0.38
N SER A 186 24.13 0.59 -1.25
CA SER A 186 25.08 1.63 -0.85
C SER A 186 24.44 2.81 -0.10
N LEU A 187 23.13 3.03 -0.28
CA LEU A 187 22.37 4.10 0.38
C LEU A 187 22.23 3.90 1.90
N LYS A 188 22.39 2.65 2.40
CA LYS A 188 22.25 2.34 3.83
C LYS A 188 23.31 1.40 4.40
N PHE A 189 24.05 0.68 3.56
CA PHE A 189 25.07 -0.27 3.98
C PHE A 189 26.43 0.07 3.41
N LYS A 190 27.48 -0.19 4.18
CA LYS A 190 28.80 -0.34 3.61
C LYS A 190 28.83 -1.72 2.96
N VAL A 191 28.71 -1.74 1.63
CA VAL A 191 28.66 -2.96 0.83
C VAL A 191 30.08 -3.51 0.63
N PHE A 192 30.21 -4.83 0.76
CA PHE A 192 31.42 -5.61 0.50
C PHE A 192 31.04 -6.80 -0.40
N ASP A 193 32.01 -7.30 -1.18
CA ASP A 193 31.84 -8.52 -1.96
C ASP A 193 32.48 -9.73 -1.25
N ALA A 194 32.74 -10.82 -1.98
CA ALA A 194 33.38 -12.01 -1.43
C ALA A 194 34.88 -11.82 -1.09
N LYS A 195 35.57 -10.80 -1.62
CA LYS A 195 37.00 -10.53 -1.46
C LYS A 195 37.34 -9.79 -0.15
N ILE A 196 36.65 -10.13 0.93
CA ILE A 196 36.73 -9.40 2.21
C ILE A 196 38.14 -9.34 2.82
N VAL A 197 39.06 -10.23 2.43
CA VAL A 197 40.48 -10.15 2.84
C VAL A 197 41.18 -8.92 2.23
N GLU A 198 40.91 -8.61 0.96
CA GLU A 198 41.41 -7.40 0.28
C GLU A 198 40.79 -6.13 0.87
N GLN A 199 39.55 -6.23 1.37
CA GLN A 199 38.73 -5.10 1.84
C GLN A 199 38.79 -4.87 3.37
N GLU A 200 39.60 -5.64 4.11
CA GLU A 200 39.78 -5.50 5.56
C GLU A 200 40.18 -4.07 6.01
N PRO A 201 41.02 -3.30 5.28
CA PRO A 201 41.31 -1.92 5.65
C PRO A 201 40.07 -1.01 5.65
N ALA A 202 39.17 -1.18 4.67
CA ALA A 202 37.94 -0.39 4.56
C ALA A 202 36.90 -0.81 5.61
N PHE A 203 36.81 -2.11 5.90
CA PHE A 203 36.00 -2.68 6.98
C PHE A 203 36.48 -2.19 8.35
N PHE A 204 37.79 -2.15 8.56
CA PHE A 204 38.39 -1.63 9.79
C PHE A 204 38.20 -0.11 9.95
N ALA A 205 38.37 0.67 8.87
CA ALA A 205 38.23 2.13 8.92
C ALA A 205 36.85 2.58 9.41
N ASN A 206 35.77 1.99 8.89
CA ASN A 206 34.40 2.31 9.29
C ASN A 206 34.10 1.90 10.75
N LEU A 207 34.69 0.81 11.24
CA LEU A 207 34.63 0.48 12.68
C LEU A 207 35.38 1.51 13.52
N ASN A 208 36.56 1.94 13.09
CA ASN A 208 37.36 2.91 13.84
C ASN A 208 36.66 4.27 13.93
N GLU A 209 36.05 4.72 12.84
CA GLU A 209 35.19 5.92 12.77
C GLU A 209 34.04 5.85 13.79
N HIS A 210 33.22 4.79 13.78
CA HIS A 210 32.09 4.63 14.72
C HIS A 210 32.54 4.64 16.18
N PHE A 211 33.67 4.00 16.49
CA PHE A 211 34.17 3.88 17.86
C PHE A 211 35.07 5.05 18.32
N ALA A 212 35.44 5.99 17.44
CA ALA A 212 36.33 7.11 17.75
C ALA A 212 35.85 7.98 18.92
N GLN A 213 34.52 8.12 19.08
CA GLN A 213 33.91 8.88 20.18
C GLN A 213 33.07 7.98 21.09
N ASN A 214 33.32 8.06 22.40
CA ASN A 214 32.58 7.33 23.44
C ASN A 214 32.46 5.80 23.19
N PRO A 215 33.58 5.07 22.97
CA PRO A 215 33.57 3.68 22.46
C PRO A 215 32.75 2.68 23.29
N LEU A 216 32.68 2.85 24.62
CA LEU A 216 31.89 1.97 25.49
C LEU A 216 30.38 2.21 25.38
N LYS A 217 29.95 3.41 24.95
CA LYS A 217 28.56 3.74 24.61
C LYS A 217 28.21 3.18 23.23
N LYS A 218 29.11 3.35 22.26
CA LYS A 218 29.00 2.85 20.87
C LYS A 218 28.81 1.33 20.74
N LEU A 219 29.21 0.54 21.75
CA LEU A 219 28.87 -0.89 21.86
C LEU A 219 27.36 -1.19 22.08
N LYS A 220 26.53 -0.16 22.31
CA LYS A 220 25.07 -0.25 22.49
C LYS A 220 24.25 0.52 21.43
N GLU A 221 24.91 1.38 20.66
CA GLU A 221 24.30 2.12 19.54
C GLU A 221 24.39 1.26 18.28
N GLU A 222 23.50 1.43 17.31
CA GLU A 222 23.62 0.74 16.02
C GLU A 222 24.75 1.35 15.17
N LEU A 223 25.34 0.56 14.26
CA LEU A 223 26.28 1.10 13.27
C LEU A 223 25.47 1.94 12.24
N PRO A 224 25.85 3.21 11.94
CA PRO A 224 25.05 4.08 11.07
C PRO A 224 24.85 3.52 9.65
N GLN A 225 25.89 2.87 9.12
CA GLN A 225 25.85 2.02 7.94
C GLN A 225 26.29 0.62 8.36
N ALA A 226 25.35 -0.32 8.49
CA ALA A 226 25.69 -1.72 8.76
C ALA A 226 26.46 -2.35 7.57
N PHE A 227 27.08 -3.50 7.80
CA PHE A 227 27.82 -4.21 6.77
C PHE A 227 26.91 -5.15 5.99
N LEU A 228 26.90 -5.02 4.67
CA LEU A 228 26.21 -5.95 3.77
C LEU A 228 27.21 -6.63 2.85
N PHE A 229 27.21 -7.96 2.87
CA PHE A 229 27.99 -8.78 1.95
C PHE A 229 27.12 -9.28 0.81
N ASP A 230 27.31 -8.74 -0.40
CA ASP A 230 26.68 -9.26 -1.61
C ASP A 230 27.56 -10.37 -2.21
N LEU A 231 27.22 -11.61 -1.89
CA LEU A 231 27.97 -12.80 -2.30
C LEU A 231 27.48 -13.37 -3.65
N THR A 232 26.65 -12.63 -4.39
CA THR A 232 26.08 -13.05 -5.68
C THR A 232 27.16 -13.49 -6.68
N SER A 233 28.29 -12.79 -6.73
CA SER A 233 29.41 -13.10 -7.64
C SER A 233 30.18 -14.40 -7.36
N VAL A 234 29.94 -15.06 -6.21
CA VAL A 234 30.59 -16.33 -5.83
C VAL A 234 29.58 -17.43 -5.50
N LEU A 235 28.37 -17.08 -5.07
CA LEU A 235 27.33 -18.03 -4.68
C LEU A 235 26.13 -18.06 -5.64
N GLY A 236 26.05 -17.17 -6.63
CA GLY A 236 24.90 -17.03 -7.55
C GLY A 236 24.62 -18.31 -8.35
N ASP A 237 25.63 -18.90 -8.98
CA ASP A 237 25.45 -20.15 -9.75
C ASP A 237 25.19 -21.36 -8.85
N LEU A 238 25.83 -21.37 -7.66
CA LEU A 238 25.69 -22.45 -6.68
C LEU A 238 24.32 -22.44 -5.96
N ILE A 239 23.58 -21.32 -5.98
CA ILE A 239 22.33 -21.20 -5.21
C ILE A 239 21.17 -21.99 -5.81
N ARG A 240 21.23 -22.34 -7.09
CA ARG A 240 20.25 -23.21 -7.78
C ARG A 240 20.62 -24.69 -7.58
N THR A 241 20.17 -25.27 -6.47
CA THR A 241 20.43 -26.70 -6.19
C THR A 241 19.39 -27.63 -6.82
N ASP A 242 18.17 -27.16 -7.08
CA ASP A 242 17.01 -27.95 -7.53
C ASP A 242 16.71 -29.18 -6.65
N GLY A 243 17.24 -29.20 -5.43
CA GLY A 243 17.17 -30.34 -4.50
C GLY A 243 18.41 -31.25 -4.49
N ASP A 244 19.30 -31.12 -5.48
CA ASP A 244 20.55 -31.88 -5.64
C ASP A 244 21.47 -31.72 -4.40
N LYS A 245 21.88 -32.85 -3.82
CA LYS A 245 22.71 -32.89 -2.60
C LYS A 245 24.16 -32.44 -2.85
N THR A 246 24.71 -32.73 -4.02
CA THR A 246 26.08 -32.37 -4.42
C THR A 246 26.18 -30.87 -4.62
N LYS A 247 25.21 -30.25 -5.29
CA LYS A 247 25.11 -28.78 -5.40
C LYS A 247 24.91 -28.11 -4.04
N GLU A 248 24.06 -28.67 -3.18
CA GLU A 248 23.85 -28.17 -1.82
C GLU A 248 25.15 -28.18 -1.01
N VAL A 249 25.91 -29.28 -1.04
CA VAL A 249 27.21 -29.41 -0.37
C VAL A 249 28.27 -28.47 -0.97
N ALA A 250 28.27 -28.25 -2.29
CA ALA A 250 29.15 -27.28 -2.92
C ALA A 250 28.86 -25.84 -2.43
N PHE A 251 27.59 -25.45 -2.37
CA PHE A 251 27.17 -24.16 -1.82
C PHE A 251 27.53 -24.01 -0.34
N GLU A 252 27.25 -25.03 0.49
CA GLU A 252 27.59 -25.00 1.92
C GLU A 252 29.09 -24.91 2.16
N ASN A 253 29.91 -25.59 1.36
CA ASN A 253 31.37 -25.49 1.43
C ASN A 253 31.88 -24.11 1.01
N ALA A 254 31.35 -23.51 -0.06
CA ALA A 254 31.70 -22.16 -0.48
C ALA A 254 31.33 -21.11 0.58
N LEU A 255 30.11 -21.17 1.12
CA LEU A 255 29.66 -20.29 2.21
C LEU A 255 30.48 -20.49 3.50
N LYS A 256 30.88 -21.71 3.82
CA LYS A 256 31.78 -22.04 4.95
C LYS A 256 33.20 -21.49 4.74
N GLY A 257 33.72 -21.53 3.51
CA GLY A 257 34.99 -20.93 3.13
C GLY A 257 34.99 -19.41 3.31
N PHE A 258 34.02 -18.72 2.72
CA PHE A 258 33.83 -17.28 2.91
C PHE A 258 33.65 -16.91 4.40
N ARG A 259 32.83 -17.67 5.15
CA ARG A 259 32.65 -17.46 6.59
C ARG A 259 33.97 -17.56 7.36
N HIS A 260 34.88 -18.45 6.98
CA HIS A 260 36.19 -18.58 7.62
C HIS A 260 37.04 -17.33 7.39
N GLN A 261 37.12 -16.84 6.15
CA GLN A 261 37.82 -15.59 5.80
C GLN A 261 37.22 -14.39 6.56
N LEU A 262 35.89 -14.28 6.60
CA LEU A 262 35.20 -13.22 7.34
C LEU A 262 35.46 -13.30 8.86
N ASP A 263 35.50 -14.49 9.46
CA ASP A 263 35.83 -14.63 10.89
C ASP A 263 37.31 -14.32 11.22
N GLN A 264 38.22 -14.51 10.26
CA GLN A 264 39.60 -14.00 10.35
C GLN A 264 39.64 -12.47 10.28
N VAL A 265 38.94 -11.85 9.33
CA VAL A 265 38.83 -10.39 9.19
C VAL A 265 38.23 -9.75 10.45
N ILE A 266 37.13 -10.29 10.98
CA ILE A 266 36.53 -9.83 12.24
C ILE A 266 37.48 -10.00 13.44
N GLU A 267 38.29 -11.07 13.48
CA GLU A 267 39.33 -11.26 14.49
C GLU A 267 40.46 -10.21 14.37
N ALA A 268 40.93 -9.93 13.15
CA ALA A 268 41.97 -8.96 12.84
C ALA A 268 41.53 -7.52 13.13
N SER A 269 40.42 -7.06 12.56
CA SER A 269 39.91 -5.70 12.77
C SER A 269 39.52 -5.48 14.24
N ALA A 270 38.93 -6.47 14.94
CA ALA A 270 38.71 -6.37 16.39
C ALA A 270 40.00 -6.45 17.22
N ARG A 271 41.14 -6.89 16.66
CA ARG A 271 42.47 -6.76 17.29
C ARG A 271 42.98 -5.33 17.15
N LYS A 272 43.01 -4.80 15.92
CA LYS A 272 43.43 -3.43 15.59
C LYS A 272 42.64 -2.41 16.40
N LEU A 273 41.31 -2.53 16.44
CA LEU A 273 40.42 -1.62 17.17
C LEU A 273 40.70 -1.65 18.69
N CYS A 274 40.91 -2.84 19.27
CA CYS A 274 41.24 -2.99 20.69
C CYS A 274 42.70 -2.61 21.04
N ALA A 275 43.54 -2.32 20.04
CA ALA A 275 44.88 -1.78 20.21
C ALA A 275 44.85 -0.24 20.12
N GLN A 276 44.17 0.32 19.12
CA GLN A 276 44.00 1.77 18.96
C GLN A 276 43.07 2.40 20.02
N ILE A 277 42.10 1.64 20.53
CA ILE A 277 41.10 2.10 21.51
C ILE A 277 41.18 1.23 22.78
N PRO A 278 42.07 1.57 23.76
CA PRO A 278 42.36 0.72 24.92
C PRO A 278 41.13 0.38 25.78
N GLN A 279 40.13 1.25 25.83
CA GLN A 279 38.87 1.05 26.56
C GLN A 279 38.12 -0.21 26.07
N LEU A 280 38.29 -0.58 24.79
CA LEU A 280 37.68 -1.77 24.20
C LEU A 280 38.48 -3.06 24.46
N ARG A 281 39.74 -3.00 24.90
CA ARG A 281 40.62 -4.18 25.08
C ARG A 281 39.99 -5.25 25.97
N SER A 282 39.47 -4.86 27.15
CA SER A 282 38.76 -5.77 28.06
C SER A 282 37.38 -6.24 27.55
N LYS A 283 36.89 -5.65 26.46
CA LYS A 283 35.56 -5.88 25.86
C LYS A 283 35.65 -6.52 24.47
N ARG A 284 36.82 -7.01 24.03
CA ARG A 284 37.04 -7.61 22.70
C ARG A 284 36.02 -8.68 22.28
N LYS A 285 35.54 -9.53 23.20
CA LYS A 285 34.44 -10.48 22.94
C LYS A 285 33.10 -9.78 22.60
N LYS A 286 32.81 -8.62 23.23
CA LYS A 286 31.66 -7.76 22.88
C LYS A 286 31.87 -7.02 21.56
N VAL A 287 33.09 -6.58 21.25
CA VAL A 287 33.43 -5.98 19.93
C VAL A 287 33.18 -6.99 18.79
N LYS A 288 33.73 -8.22 18.89
CA LYS A 288 33.44 -9.27 17.87
C LYS A 288 31.96 -9.60 17.75
N LYS A 289 31.21 -9.57 18.85
CA LYS A 289 29.75 -9.74 18.82
C LYS A 289 29.06 -8.55 18.14
N PHE A 290 29.39 -7.32 18.51
CA PHE A 290 28.86 -6.10 17.89
C PHE A 290 29.04 -6.14 16.36
N ILE A 291 30.25 -6.48 15.89
CA ILE A 291 30.54 -6.59 14.46
C ILE A 291 29.62 -7.64 13.81
N ARG A 292 29.56 -8.87 14.35
CA ARG A 292 28.68 -9.94 13.85
C ARG A 292 27.18 -9.65 13.96
N ASP A 293 26.77 -8.77 14.87
CA ASP A 293 25.38 -8.34 15.05
C ASP A 293 24.99 -7.19 14.10
N ASN A 294 25.98 -6.52 13.46
CA ASN A 294 25.80 -5.49 12.41
C ASN A 294 26.22 -5.99 11.01
N ILE A 295 26.26 -7.33 10.79
CA ILE A 295 26.53 -7.95 9.48
C ILE A 295 25.28 -8.63 8.96
N THR A 296 24.88 -8.27 7.73
CA THR A 296 23.98 -9.06 6.87
C THR A 296 24.78 -9.60 5.69
N ALA A 297 24.39 -10.77 5.17
CA ALA A 297 24.92 -11.28 3.92
C ALA A 297 23.77 -11.80 3.04
N THR A 298 23.92 -11.61 1.74
CA THR A 298 22.91 -11.87 0.73
C THR A 298 23.52 -12.55 -0.49
N CYS A 299 22.70 -13.33 -1.19
CA CYS A 299 22.96 -13.70 -2.58
C CYS A 299 21.66 -13.47 -3.36
N GLN A 300 21.77 -12.78 -4.49
CA GLN A 300 20.65 -12.54 -5.40
C GLN A 300 20.38 -13.81 -6.21
N VAL A 301 19.11 -14.08 -6.45
CA VAL A 301 18.63 -15.28 -7.10
C VAL A 301 17.79 -14.87 -8.30
N HIS A 302 18.29 -15.21 -9.48
CA HIS A 302 17.47 -15.24 -10.69
C HIS A 302 17.15 -16.70 -11.02
N THR A 303 15.86 -16.99 -11.22
CA THR A 303 15.37 -18.20 -11.90
C THR A 303 14.29 -17.78 -12.91
N GLU A 304 13.91 -18.69 -13.80
CA GLU A 304 12.74 -18.53 -14.71
C GLU A 304 11.43 -18.32 -13.96
N GLN A 305 11.31 -18.89 -12.75
CA GLN A 305 10.07 -18.92 -11.98
C GLN A 305 9.98 -17.77 -10.96
N ALA A 306 11.11 -17.29 -10.47
CA ALA A 306 11.20 -16.28 -9.42
C ALA A 306 12.52 -15.49 -9.47
N LYS A 307 12.43 -14.21 -9.12
CA LYS A 307 13.54 -13.30 -8.81
C LYS A 307 13.52 -12.99 -7.31
N GLY A 308 14.66 -12.81 -6.66
CA GLY A 308 14.70 -12.64 -5.21
C GLY A 308 16.09 -12.46 -4.59
N ILE A 309 16.12 -12.24 -3.27
CA ILE A 309 17.32 -12.12 -2.44
C ILE A 309 17.26 -13.18 -1.34
N LYS A 310 18.31 -13.99 -1.20
CA LYS A 310 18.45 -15.04 -0.18
C LYS A 310 19.36 -14.50 0.94
N ILE A 311 18.86 -14.42 2.18
CA ILE A 311 19.67 -13.95 3.34
C ILE A 311 20.47 -15.12 3.89
N LEU A 312 21.78 -14.96 4.11
CA LEU A 312 22.72 -16.06 4.31
C LEU A 312 23.14 -16.27 5.80
N PRO A 313 23.18 -17.52 6.30
CA PRO A 313 23.38 -17.89 7.71
C PRO A 313 24.85 -17.85 8.15
N LEU A 314 25.49 -16.66 8.13
CA LEU A 314 26.91 -16.53 8.50
C LEU A 314 27.23 -16.97 9.94
N PHE A 315 26.42 -16.56 10.94
CA PHE A 315 26.76 -16.70 12.36
C PHE A 315 25.78 -17.54 13.19
N GLY A 316 24.87 -18.26 12.54
CA GLY A 316 23.85 -19.09 13.17
C GLY A 316 22.67 -19.39 12.24
N SER A 317 21.69 -20.16 12.70
CA SER A 317 20.48 -20.47 11.93
C SER A 317 19.51 -19.29 11.86
N LEU A 318 19.00 -19.00 10.64
CA LEU A 318 18.14 -17.84 10.37
C LEU A 318 16.66 -18.15 10.60
N SER A 319 16.29 -18.36 11.87
CA SER A 319 14.88 -18.30 12.27
C SER A 319 14.29 -16.92 11.98
N TYR A 320 12.99 -16.82 11.66
CA TYR A 320 12.32 -15.55 11.34
C TYR A 320 12.59 -14.45 12.40
N LYS A 321 12.44 -14.79 13.69
CA LYS A 321 12.73 -13.90 14.83
C LYS A 321 14.20 -13.48 14.97
N TYR A 322 15.14 -14.24 14.41
CA TYR A 322 16.55 -13.84 14.33
C TYR A 322 16.74 -12.77 13.26
N VAL A 323 16.07 -12.94 12.10
CA VAL A 323 16.18 -12.04 10.95
C VAL A 323 15.47 -10.72 11.24
N GLU A 324 14.25 -10.75 11.77
CA GLU A 324 13.54 -9.56 12.31
C GLU A 324 14.41 -8.74 13.28
N LYS A 325 15.31 -9.38 14.03
CA LYS A 325 16.12 -8.74 15.08
C LYS A 325 17.52 -8.32 14.63
N ARG A 326 18.18 -9.06 13.73
CA ARG A 326 19.58 -8.79 13.32
C ARG A 326 19.73 -8.27 11.90
N ALA A 327 18.80 -8.61 11.01
CA ALA A 327 18.72 -8.00 9.70
C ALA A 327 17.73 -6.83 9.68
N ALA A 328 17.26 -6.34 10.84
CA ALA A 328 16.22 -5.32 10.97
C ALA A 328 16.45 -4.11 10.04
N GLN A 329 17.67 -3.56 10.02
CA GLN A 329 18.05 -2.48 9.11
C GLN A 329 17.90 -2.88 7.63
N PHE A 330 18.28 -4.10 7.24
CA PHE A 330 18.14 -4.61 5.87
C PHE A 330 16.66 -4.81 5.48
N LEU A 331 15.83 -5.35 6.38
CA LEU A 331 14.40 -5.53 6.11
C LEU A 331 13.68 -4.17 6.00
N ASN A 332 14.00 -3.24 6.90
CA ASN A 332 13.54 -1.86 6.83
C ASN A 332 14.00 -1.20 5.53
N PHE A 333 15.26 -1.39 5.12
CA PHE A 333 15.78 -0.87 3.85
C PHE A 333 15.04 -1.43 2.62
N ILE A 334 14.78 -2.75 2.54
CA ILE A 334 14.01 -3.33 1.41
C ILE A 334 12.60 -2.72 1.36
N SER A 335 11.98 -2.48 2.52
CA SER A 335 10.71 -1.76 2.62
C SER A 335 10.79 -0.28 2.22
N LEU A 336 11.87 0.41 2.59
CA LEU A 336 12.12 1.84 2.34
C LEU A 336 12.81 2.12 0.99
N SER A 337 12.98 1.10 0.15
CA SER A 337 13.46 1.21 -1.24
C SER A 337 12.46 0.66 -2.26
N GLY A 338 11.35 0.06 -1.81
CA GLY A 338 10.36 -0.57 -2.67
C GLY A 338 10.86 -1.85 -3.37
N LEU A 339 11.88 -2.51 -2.82
CA LEU A 339 12.58 -3.63 -3.46
C LEU A 339 11.84 -4.98 -3.39
N PHE A 340 10.64 -5.06 -2.84
CA PHE A 340 9.84 -6.29 -2.87
C PHE A 340 9.33 -6.63 -4.28
N ALA A 341 8.94 -7.89 -4.50
CA ALA A 341 8.21 -8.30 -5.69
C ALA A 341 6.80 -7.68 -5.71
N SER A 342 6.36 -7.25 -6.89
CA SER A 342 5.02 -6.78 -7.15
C SER A 342 3.99 -7.88 -6.87
N ALA A 343 2.75 -7.46 -6.60
CA ALA A 343 1.62 -8.39 -6.60
C ALA A 343 1.51 -9.15 -7.94
N VAL A 344 1.94 -8.56 -9.06
CA VAL A 344 1.96 -9.19 -10.41
C VAL A 344 2.87 -10.41 -10.44
N GLN A 345 4.13 -10.28 -10.02
CA GLN A 345 5.06 -11.42 -9.99
C GLN A 345 4.58 -12.51 -9.02
N ILE A 346 3.96 -12.11 -7.90
CA ILE A 346 3.33 -13.05 -6.96
C ILE A 346 2.16 -13.82 -7.61
N ARG A 347 1.33 -13.20 -8.48
CA ARG A 347 0.31 -13.94 -9.27
C ARG A 347 0.96 -14.89 -10.26
N LYS A 348 1.99 -14.45 -11.02
CA LYS A 348 2.67 -15.31 -12.02
C LYS A 348 3.25 -16.57 -11.35
N MET A 349 3.86 -16.43 -10.17
CA MET A 349 4.30 -17.55 -9.34
C MET A 349 3.14 -18.43 -8.84
N GLY A 350 2.05 -17.83 -8.36
CA GLY A 350 0.86 -18.57 -7.91
C GLY A 350 0.17 -19.35 -9.03
N ALA A 351 0.06 -18.75 -10.22
CA ALA A 351 -0.53 -19.35 -11.42
C ALA A 351 0.25 -20.60 -11.86
N GLN A 352 1.58 -20.61 -11.75
CA GLN A 352 2.40 -21.81 -11.99
C GLN A 352 2.16 -22.96 -10.99
N VAL A 353 1.56 -22.69 -9.83
CA VAL A 353 1.11 -23.73 -8.88
C VAL A 353 -0.32 -24.20 -9.20
N PHE A 354 -1.13 -23.35 -9.84
CA PHE A 354 -2.48 -23.70 -10.30
C PHE A 354 -2.48 -24.44 -11.65
N SER A 355 -1.61 -24.12 -12.60
CA SER A 355 -1.51 -24.80 -13.90
C SER A 355 -1.10 -26.27 -13.78
N LYS A 356 -0.42 -26.65 -12.70
CA LYS A 356 -0.13 -28.05 -12.32
C LYS A 356 -1.39 -28.86 -11.93
N LYS A 357 -2.58 -28.26 -11.92
CA LYS A 357 -3.85 -28.94 -11.64
C LYS A 357 -4.62 -29.07 -12.95
N GLU A 358 -4.66 -30.29 -13.49
CA GLU A 358 -5.20 -30.68 -14.81
C GLU A 358 -6.71 -30.42 -15.04
N LYS A 359 -7.39 -29.66 -14.16
CA LYS A 359 -8.86 -29.46 -14.18
C LYS A 359 -9.28 -28.00 -13.95
N PHE A 360 -8.54 -27.05 -14.50
CA PHE A 360 -9.03 -25.68 -14.70
C PHE A 360 -9.87 -25.59 -15.97
N SER A 361 -11.18 -25.80 -15.83
CA SER A 361 -12.16 -25.56 -16.89
C SER A 361 -12.50 -24.06 -16.93
N TYR A 362 -12.13 -23.37 -18.02
CA TYR A 362 -12.68 -22.05 -18.33
C TYR A 362 -14.16 -22.17 -18.74
N ALA A 363 -14.89 -21.05 -18.67
CA ALA A 363 -16.36 -21.07 -18.76
C ALA A 363 -16.90 -21.32 -20.17
N VAL A 364 -16.07 -21.16 -21.21
CA VAL A 364 -16.41 -21.41 -22.60
C VAL A 364 -16.26 -22.90 -22.89
N LYS A 365 -17.38 -23.63 -22.95
CA LYS A 365 -17.42 -25.01 -23.46
C LYS A 365 -18.37 -25.15 -24.63
N GLY A 366 -17.81 -24.99 -25.82
CA GLY A 366 -18.34 -25.36 -27.12
C GLY A 366 -17.17 -25.33 -28.10
N GLU A 367 -17.16 -26.19 -29.12
CA GLU A 367 -16.08 -26.20 -30.10
C GLU A 367 -16.04 -24.85 -30.83
N SER A 368 -14.90 -24.16 -30.76
CA SER A 368 -14.63 -22.90 -31.47
C SER A 368 -15.53 -21.69 -31.16
N ALA A 369 -16.19 -21.61 -30.00
CA ALA A 369 -17.02 -20.47 -29.59
C ALA A 369 -16.21 -19.15 -29.43
N CYS A 370 -16.06 -18.42 -30.54
CA CYS A 370 -15.37 -17.13 -30.62
C CYS A 370 -16.40 -16.00 -30.70
N TYR A 371 -16.75 -15.41 -29.56
CA TYR A 371 -17.76 -14.36 -29.44
C TYR A 371 -17.29 -13.01 -30.02
N PHE A 372 -15.98 -12.76 -29.96
CA PHE A 372 -15.32 -11.58 -30.51
C PHE A 372 -14.23 -12.06 -31.46
N LYS A 373 -14.52 -12.11 -32.75
CA LYS A 373 -13.61 -12.57 -33.80
C LYS A 373 -12.59 -11.49 -34.12
N HIS A 374 -13.04 -10.24 -34.20
CA HIS A 374 -12.24 -9.03 -34.35
C HIS A 374 -12.29 -8.24 -33.03
N LYS A 375 -11.24 -7.46 -32.74
CA LYS A 375 -11.16 -6.66 -31.49
C LYS A 375 -12.22 -5.54 -31.46
N GLU A 376 -12.61 -5.07 -32.65
CA GLU A 376 -13.71 -4.14 -32.87
C GLU A 376 -15.06 -4.70 -32.44
N ASP A 377 -15.32 -6.02 -32.53
CA ASP A 377 -16.65 -6.62 -32.27
C ASP A 377 -17.17 -6.23 -30.87
N PHE A 378 -16.26 -6.19 -29.88
CA PHE A 378 -16.57 -5.77 -28.52
C PHE A 378 -16.95 -4.28 -28.45
N LEU A 379 -16.16 -3.40 -29.08
CA LEU A 379 -16.38 -1.94 -29.10
C LEU A 379 -17.61 -1.56 -29.95
N GLN A 380 -17.91 -2.35 -30.98
CA GLN A 380 -19.06 -2.16 -31.84
C GLN A 380 -20.36 -2.70 -31.22
N GLY A 381 -20.27 -3.57 -30.22
CA GLY A 381 -21.40 -4.15 -29.49
C GLY A 381 -22.30 -3.09 -28.84
N ALA A 382 -23.61 -3.29 -28.93
CA ALA A 382 -24.61 -2.34 -28.45
C ALA A 382 -24.50 -2.01 -26.96
N LEU A 383 -24.06 -2.97 -26.13
CA LEU A 383 -23.79 -2.74 -24.71
C LEU A 383 -22.66 -1.74 -24.49
N PHE A 384 -21.49 -1.94 -25.13
CA PHE A 384 -20.34 -1.04 -24.93
C PHE A 384 -20.67 0.38 -25.40
N LYS A 385 -21.27 0.52 -26.59
CA LYS A 385 -21.72 1.82 -27.13
C LYS A 385 -22.68 2.54 -26.19
N ARG A 386 -23.70 1.84 -25.67
CA ARG A 386 -24.68 2.42 -24.74
C ARG A 386 -24.06 2.78 -23.39
N PHE A 387 -23.23 1.90 -22.83
CA PHE A 387 -22.50 2.14 -21.59
C PHE A 387 -21.61 3.37 -21.71
N PHE A 388 -20.77 3.45 -22.75
CA PHE A 388 -19.86 4.57 -22.96
C PHE A 388 -20.63 5.89 -23.14
N ALA A 389 -21.63 5.94 -24.02
CA ALA A 389 -22.47 7.12 -24.22
C ALA A 389 -23.20 7.57 -22.93
N LYS A 390 -23.65 6.64 -22.09
CA LYS A 390 -24.26 6.92 -20.78
C LYS A 390 -23.24 7.51 -19.80
N MET A 391 -22.04 6.94 -19.70
CA MET A 391 -21.03 7.37 -18.73
C MET A 391 -20.34 8.69 -19.12
N SER A 392 -20.22 8.98 -20.43
CA SER A 392 -19.66 10.24 -20.95
C SER A 392 -20.70 11.36 -21.10
N SER A 393 -21.97 11.12 -20.74
CA SER A 393 -23.01 12.17 -20.78
C SER A 393 -22.82 13.21 -19.67
N LEU A 394 -22.91 14.49 -20.03
CA LEU A 394 -22.83 15.60 -19.07
C LEU A 394 -23.96 15.55 -18.03
N ASP A 395 -25.19 15.20 -18.45
CA ASP A 395 -26.34 15.09 -17.55
C ASP A 395 -26.13 13.96 -16.53
N PHE A 396 -25.56 12.84 -16.97
CA PHE A 396 -25.23 11.71 -16.10
C PHE A 396 -24.04 12.04 -15.18
N ALA A 397 -23.05 12.80 -15.65
CA ALA A 397 -21.95 13.30 -14.84
C ALA A 397 -22.41 14.30 -13.76
N GLN A 398 -23.43 15.13 -14.04
CA GLN A 398 -24.04 16.00 -13.04
C GLN A 398 -24.88 15.22 -12.02
N ALA A 399 -25.68 14.24 -12.47
CA ALA A 399 -26.58 13.47 -11.60
C ALA A 399 -25.87 12.37 -10.78
N LYS A 400 -24.81 11.77 -11.32
CA LYS A 400 -24.09 10.60 -10.76
C LYS A 400 -22.57 10.71 -11.00
N PRO A 401 -21.89 11.79 -10.55
CA PRO A 401 -20.48 12.05 -10.86
C PRO A 401 -19.55 10.87 -10.53
N GLN A 402 -19.80 10.19 -9.42
CA GLN A 402 -19.03 9.01 -8.99
C GLN A 402 -19.16 7.80 -9.93
N CYS A 403 -20.32 7.63 -10.57
CA CYS A 403 -20.55 6.55 -11.54
C CYS A 403 -19.99 6.96 -12.91
N ALA A 404 -20.24 8.20 -13.32
CA ALA A 404 -19.77 8.75 -14.59
C ALA A 404 -18.23 8.71 -14.69
N VAL A 405 -17.50 9.23 -13.70
CA VAL A 405 -16.03 9.30 -13.79
C VAL A 405 -15.37 7.92 -13.85
N LEU A 406 -15.82 6.96 -13.03
CA LEU A 406 -15.31 5.59 -13.05
C LEU A 406 -15.71 4.87 -14.34
N GLY A 407 -16.96 5.00 -14.78
CA GLY A 407 -17.46 4.34 -15.97
C GLY A 407 -16.80 4.86 -17.25
N ASN A 408 -16.67 6.18 -17.38
CA ASN A 408 -16.04 6.85 -18.53
C ASN A 408 -14.55 6.50 -18.60
N ALA A 409 -13.81 6.59 -17.49
CA ALA A 409 -12.41 6.16 -17.44
C ALA A 409 -12.25 4.69 -17.86
N THR A 410 -13.10 3.81 -17.34
CA THR A 410 -13.10 2.37 -17.66
C THR A 410 -13.41 2.11 -19.13
N ALA A 411 -14.39 2.83 -19.71
CA ALA A 411 -14.75 2.70 -21.11
C ALA A 411 -13.63 3.21 -22.04
N LYS A 412 -13.02 4.36 -21.74
CA LYS A 412 -11.86 4.87 -22.51
C LYS A 412 -10.65 3.94 -22.42
N ILE A 413 -10.37 3.37 -21.24
CA ILE A 413 -9.28 2.40 -21.03
C ILE A 413 -9.55 1.11 -21.85
N LEU A 414 -10.79 0.61 -21.88
CA LEU A 414 -11.17 -0.53 -22.74
C LEU A 414 -11.06 -0.21 -24.23
N GLN A 415 -11.48 0.99 -24.64
CA GLN A 415 -11.38 1.46 -26.02
C GLN A 415 -9.92 1.55 -26.47
N GLY A 416 -9.09 2.24 -25.69
CA GLY A 416 -7.65 2.38 -25.94
C GLY A 416 -6.90 1.07 -25.95
N LEU A 417 -7.26 0.12 -25.07
CA LEU A 417 -6.68 -1.22 -25.07
C LEU A 417 -6.96 -1.94 -26.39
N LEU A 418 -8.23 -2.00 -26.79
CA LEU A 418 -8.64 -2.75 -27.97
C LEU A 418 -8.20 -2.07 -29.29
N THR A 419 -8.00 -0.75 -29.33
CA THR A 419 -7.40 -0.09 -30.51
C THR A 419 -5.88 -0.26 -30.58
N THR A 420 -5.17 -0.31 -29.44
CA THR A 420 -3.69 -0.38 -29.42
C THR A 420 -3.15 -1.80 -29.65
N ILE A 421 -3.95 -2.85 -29.37
CA ILE A 421 -3.58 -4.23 -29.73
C ILE A 421 -3.45 -4.36 -31.26
N SER A 422 -2.30 -4.81 -31.77
CA SER A 422 -2.09 -5.03 -33.21
C SER A 422 -2.83 -6.27 -33.74
N GLU A 423 -3.17 -6.27 -35.03
CA GLU A 423 -3.82 -7.41 -35.69
C GLU A 423 -2.99 -8.69 -35.61
N GLU A 424 -1.67 -8.57 -35.74
CA GLU A 424 -0.71 -9.67 -35.57
C GLU A 424 -0.84 -10.29 -34.17
N LYS A 425 -0.86 -9.45 -33.12
CA LYS A 425 -0.93 -9.92 -31.73
C LYS A 425 -2.30 -10.49 -31.39
N TRP A 426 -3.38 -9.86 -31.85
CA TRP A 426 -4.74 -10.39 -31.73
C TRP A 426 -4.86 -11.76 -32.40
N THR A 427 -4.37 -11.89 -33.64
CA THR A 427 -4.37 -13.14 -34.40
C THR A 427 -3.54 -14.22 -33.70
N SER A 428 -2.34 -13.89 -33.20
CA SER A 428 -1.50 -14.81 -32.41
C SER A 428 -2.20 -15.30 -31.14
N CYS A 429 -2.91 -14.42 -30.42
CA CYS A 429 -3.72 -14.80 -29.25
C CYS A 429 -4.97 -15.63 -29.63
N GLN A 430 -5.49 -15.51 -30.84
CA GLN A 430 -6.64 -16.30 -31.34
C GLN A 430 -6.22 -17.66 -31.95
N GLN A 431 -4.95 -17.82 -32.34
CA GLN A 431 -4.40 -19.08 -32.88
C GLN A 431 -4.00 -20.08 -31.79
N ASP A 432 -3.48 -19.61 -30.65
CA ASP A 432 -3.20 -20.44 -29.48
C ASP A 432 -4.52 -20.72 -28.71
N PRO A 433 -4.95 -21.99 -28.54
CA PRO A 433 -6.24 -22.29 -27.91
C PRO A 433 -6.39 -21.80 -26.47
N ALA A 434 -5.31 -21.83 -25.66
CA ALA A 434 -5.37 -21.42 -24.27
C ALA A 434 -5.44 -19.88 -24.14
N ARG A 435 -4.67 -19.16 -24.94
CA ARG A 435 -4.74 -17.69 -25.03
C ARG A 435 -6.08 -17.24 -25.60
N LYS A 436 -6.64 -17.97 -26.57
CA LYS A 436 -7.98 -17.71 -27.12
C LYS A 436 -9.05 -17.86 -26.05
N ASP A 437 -9.06 -18.97 -25.31
CA ASP A 437 -10.03 -19.20 -24.24
C ASP A 437 -9.93 -18.13 -23.15
N MET A 438 -8.72 -17.72 -22.76
CA MET A 438 -8.51 -16.63 -21.81
C MET A 438 -9.00 -15.28 -22.37
N LEU A 439 -8.65 -14.93 -23.60
CA LEU A 439 -9.06 -13.70 -24.30
C LEU A 439 -10.59 -13.59 -24.40
N GLN A 440 -11.25 -14.61 -24.94
CA GLN A 440 -12.70 -14.66 -25.10
C GLN A 440 -13.41 -14.66 -23.74
N THR A 441 -12.90 -15.41 -22.75
CA THR A 441 -13.45 -15.42 -21.38
C THR A 441 -13.35 -14.05 -20.72
N SER A 442 -12.21 -13.35 -20.84
CA SER A 442 -12.03 -12.02 -20.26
C SER A 442 -12.95 -10.99 -20.90
N LEU A 443 -13.04 -10.95 -22.24
CA LEU A 443 -13.96 -10.04 -22.94
C LEU A 443 -15.43 -10.30 -22.59
N PHE A 444 -15.85 -11.57 -22.50
CA PHE A 444 -17.21 -11.94 -22.09
C PHE A 444 -17.53 -11.53 -20.64
N LYS A 445 -16.60 -11.74 -19.69
CA LYS A 445 -16.75 -11.26 -18.31
C LYS A 445 -16.79 -9.73 -18.22
N ILE A 446 -15.99 -9.02 -19.02
CA ILE A 446 -16.02 -7.56 -19.09
C ILE A 446 -17.40 -7.11 -19.57
N ALA A 447 -17.95 -7.72 -20.63
CA ALA A 447 -19.31 -7.42 -21.08
C ALA A 447 -20.35 -7.64 -19.97
N LEU A 448 -20.34 -8.79 -19.28
CA LEU A 448 -21.25 -9.02 -18.15
C LEU A 448 -21.07 -7.96 -17.03
N SER A 449 -19.83 -7.63 -16.69
CA SER A 449 -19.52 -6.67 -15.62
C SER A 449 -19.89 -5.24 -15.99
N LEU A 450 -19.81 -4.85 -17.27
CA LEU A 450 -20.33 -3.57 -17.76
C LEU A 450 -21.87 -3.52 -17.74
N ALA A 451 -22.55 -4.64 -18.02
CA ALA A 451 -24.01 -4.73 -17.90
C ALA A 451 -24.46 -4.61 -16.43
N ASP A 452 -23.79 -5.31 -15.51
CA ASP A 452 -24.02 -5.16 -14.06
C ASP A 452 -23.76 -3.71 -13.60
N ALA A 453 -22.66 -3.09 -14.05
CA ALA A 453 -22.40 -1.67 -13.76
C ALA A 453 -23.50 -0.75 -14.32
N GLU A 454 -23.98 -0.97 -15.55
CA GLU A 454 -25.05 -0.15 -16.13
C GLU A 454 -26.38 -0.28 -15.38
N LEU A 455 -26.69 -1.49 -14.89
CA LEU A 455 -27.87 -1.83 -14.11
C LEU A 455 -27.81 -1.22 -12.69
N TYR A 456 -26.63 -1.22 -12.06
CA TYR A 456 -26.45 -0.78 -10.68
C TYR A 456 -26.00 0.68 -10.51
N VAL A 457 -26.23 1.57 -11.48
CA VAL A 457 -25.90 3.01 -11.36
C VAL A 457 -26.53 3.72 -10.15
N GLU A 458 -27.61 3.18 -9.59
CA GLU A 458 -28.27 3.65 -8.36
C GLU A 458 -27.67 3.07 -7.07
N ASP A 459 -26.88 2.01 -7.16
CA ASP A 459 -26.19 1.36 -6.03
C ASP A 459 -24.68 1.43 -6.27
N PHE A 460 -24.06 2.53 -5.82
CA PHE A 460 -22.65 2.79 -6.07
C PHE A 460 -21.71 1.68 -5.55
N GLN A 461 -22.09 0.97 -4.48
CA GLN A 461 -21.30 -0.18 -3.98
C GLN A 461 -21.27 -1.32 -5.00
N LYS A 462 -22.40 -1.65 -5.64
CA LYS A 462 -22.45 -2.66 -6.70
C LYS A 462 -21.84 -2.16 -8.00
N PHE A 463 -22.07 -0.89 -8.37
CA PHE A 463 -21.43 -0.25 -9.52
C PHE A 463 -19.91 -0.36 -9.43
N ALA A 464 -19.32 0.13 -8.34
CA ALA A 464 -17.86 0.14 -8.16
C ALA A 464 -17.29 -1.28 -8.13
N GLN A 465 -17.97 -2.24 -7.50
CA GLN A 465 -17.60 -3.65 -7.53
C GLN A 465 -17.59 -4.23 -8.96
N ALA A 466 -18.59 -3.92 -9.78
CA ALA A 466 -18.63 -4.39 -11.16
C ALA A 466 -17.50 -3.76 -12.01
N ILE A 467 -17.17 -2.50 -11.76
CA ILE A 467 -15.99 -1.85 -12.34
C ILE A 467 -14.67 -2.49 -11.86
N GLU A 468 -14.52 -2.86 -10.57
CA GLU A 468 -13.34 -3.62 -10.11
C GLU A 468 -13.14 -4.93 -10.88
N LEU A 469 -14.23 -5.63 -11.20
CA LEU A 469 -14.20 -6.88 -11.98
C LEU A 469 -13.79 -6.64 -13.44
N VAL A 470 -14.26 -5.55 -14.06
CA VAL A 470 -13.77 -5.13 -15.39
C VAL A 470 -12.26 -4.91 -15.36
N HIS A 471 -11.73 -4.20 -14.36
CA HIS A 471 -10.30 -3.90 -14.27
C HIS A 471 -9.43 -5.12 -13.94
N ALA A 472 -9.98 -6.10 -13.21
CA ALA A 472 -9.31 -7.39 -13.00
C ALA A 472 -9.11 -8.16 -14.32
N GLU A 473 -10.09 -8.11 -15.24
CA GLU A 473 -9.97 -8.76 -16.56
C GLU A 473 -9.20 -7.90 -17.58
N ILE A 474 -9.21 -6.56 -17.47
CA ILE A 474 -8.28 -5.67 -18.19
C ILE A 474 -6.83 -6.07 -17.88
N ALA A 475 -6.50 -6.36 -16.61
CA ALA A 475 -5.17 -6.83 -16.23
C ALA A 475 -4.80 -8.16 -16.94
N THR A 476 -5.76 -9.09 -17.09
CA THR A 476 -5.57 -10.32 -17.88
C THR A 476 -5.30 -10.02 -19.35
N LEU A 477 -6.08 -9.12 -19.96
CA LEU A 477 -5.91 -8.74 -21.36
C LEU A 477 -4.57 -8.03 -21.61
N LEU A 478 -4.12 -7.15 -20.71
CA LEU A 478 -2.82 -6.50 -20.79
C LEU A 478 -1.67 -7.50 -20.71
N ASP A 479 -1.71 -8.47 -19.79
CA ASP A 479 -0.65 -9.49 -19.63
C ASP A 479 -0.60 -10.48 -20.81
N LEU A 480 -1.75 -10.77 -21.45
CA LEU A 480 -1.81 -11.55 -22.70
C LEU A 480 -1.27 -10.78 -23.90
N THR A 481 -1.69 -9.52 -24.05
CA THR A 481 -1.52 -8.79 -25.32
C THR A 481 -0.29 -7.89 -25.35
N LEU A 482 0.16 -7.31 -24.23
CA LEU A 482 1.36 -6.47 -24.12
C LEU A 482 1.44 -5.41 -25.24
N PRO A 483 0.42 -4.53 -25.40
CA PRO A 483 0.32 -3.62 -26.54
C PRO A 483 1.40 -2.53 -26.60
N PHE A 484 2.10 -2.25 -25.49
CA PHE A 484 3.17 -1.27 -25.40
C PHE A 484 4.56 -1.94 -25.31
N LYS A 485 5.56 -1.30 -25.90
CA LYS A 485 6.96 -1.76 -25.86
C LYS A 485 7.70 -1.13 -24.68
N GLU A 486 8.88 -1.66 -24.36
CA GLU A 486 9.80 -0.95 -23.47
C GLU A 486 10.10 0.45 -24.04
N GLY A 487 10.17 1.45 -23.15
CA GLY A 487 10.32 2.86 -23.53
C GLY A 487 9.03 3.58 -23.94
N SER A 488 7.93 2.88 -24.28
CA SER A 488 6.68 3.54 -24.72
C SER A 488 6.08 4.52 -23.69
N PHE A 489 6.32 4.32 -22.38
CA PHE A 489 5.77 5.18 -21.34
C PHE A 489 6.24 6.64 -21.42
N ALA A 490 7.54 6.87 -21.67
CA ALA A 490 8.13 8.20 -21.61
C ALA A 490 7.51 9.20 -22.60
N PRO A 491 7.39 8.92 -23.92
CA PRO A 491 6.74 9.85 -24.85
C PRO A 491 5.24 9.99 -24.60
N ILE A 492 4.55 8.92 -24.16
CA ILE A 492 3.13 9.00 -23.75
C ILE A 492 2.99 10.01 -22.61
N TYR A 493 3.74 9.85 -21.52
CA TYR A 493 3.63 10.72 -20.35
C TYR A 493 4.07 12.16 -20.68
N ILE A 494 5.14 12.36 -21.47
CA ILE A 494 5.55 13.69 -21.95
C ILE A 494 4.44 14.40 -22.73
N SER A 495 3.67 13.68 -23.57
CA SER A 495 2.54 14.28 -24.30
C SER A 495 1.42 14.82 -23.39
N GLN A 496 1.36 14.35 -22.15
CA GLN A 496 0.33 14.70 -21.17
C GLN A 496 0.77 15.80 -20.17
N LEU A 497 2.04 16.22 -20.20
CA LEU A 497 2.61 17.22 -19.28
C LEU A 497 2.52 18.63 -19.89
N SER A 498 1.30 19.11 -20.14
CA SER A 498 1.06 20.41 -20.78
C SER A 498 1.40 21.61 -19.88
N GLN A 499 1.54 21.40 -18.57
CA GLN A 499 2.00 22.40 -17.60
C GLN A 499 3.51 22.70 -17.66
N VAL A 500 4.31 21.95 -18.43
CA VAL A 500 5.74 22.25 -18.63
C VAL A 500 5.88 23.29 -19.73
N PRO A 501 6.50 24.48 -19.46
CA PRO A 501 6.66 25.53 -20.47
C PRO A 501 7.34 25.05 -21.76
N GLU A 502 6.90 25.53 -22.92
CA GLU A 502 7.47 25.14 -24.23
C GLU A 502 8.99 25.39 -24.31
N THR A 503 9.46 26.47 -23.68
CA THR A 503 10.87 26.84 -23.49
C THR A 503 11.70 25.83 -22.70
N LEU A 504 11.04 24.93 -21.96
CA LEU A 504 11.63 23.92 -21.10
C LEU A 504 11.34 22.47 -21.55
N LYS A 505 10.44 22.24 -22.51
CA LYS A 505 10.20 20.88 -23.05
C LYS A 505 11.43 20.20 -23.66
N PRO A 506 12.41 20.89 -24.29
CA PRO A 506 13.67 20.26 -24.71
C PRO A 506 14.52 19.70 -23.55
N PHE A 507 14.26 20.14 -22.33
CA PHE A 507 14.95 19.73 -21.10
C PHE A 507 14.16 18.72 -20.27
N LEU A 508 12.96 18.34 -20.73
CA LEU A 508 12.05 17.41 -20.07
C LEU A 508 12.41 15.95 -20.39
N LYS A 509 12.61 15.14 -19.36
CA LYS A 509 12.73 13.67 -19.48
C LYS A 509 11.79 12.98 -18.50
N ALA A 510 11.27 11.81 -18.87
CA ALA A 510 10.19 11.14 -18.14
C ALA A 510 10.44 9.63 -17.97
N GLY A 511 9.90 9.06 -16.90
CA GLY A 511 9.99 7.63 -16.61
C GLY A 511 8.90 7.11 -15.68
N LEU A 512 8.88 5.79 -15.52
CA LEU A 512 7.97 5.08 -14.63
C LEU A 512 8.78 4.12 -13.75
N CYS A 513 8.72 4.31 -12.44
CA CYS A 513 9.33 3.41 -11.46
C CYS A 513 8.28 2.70 -10.60
N ARG A 514 8.70 1.83 -9.68
CA ARG A 514 7.80 1.00 -8.86
C ARG A 514 6.94 1.80 -7.87
N SER A 515 7.52 2.84 -7.27
CA SER A 515 6.88 3.68 -6.25
C SER A 515 7.65 4.99 -6.04
N GLY A 516 7.01 6.01 -5.46
CA GLY A 516 7.68 7.30 -5.17
C GLY A 516 8.85 7.15 -4.20
N VAL A 517 8.78 6.18 -3.28
CA VAL A 517 9.88 5.80 -2.38
C VAL A 517 11.07 5.23 -3.18
N ASN A 518 10.81 4.40 -4.18
CA ASN A 518 11.83 3.84 -5.07
C ASN A 518 12.50 4.94 -5.93
N ILE A 519 11.76 5.97 -6.38
CA ILE A 519 12.37 7.12 -7.06
C ILE A 519 13.14 8.04 -6.11
N PHE A 520 12.72 8.19 -4.86
CA PHE A 520 13.50 8.93 -3.87
C PHE A 520 14.82 8.22 -3.56
N ALA A 521 14.85 6.89 -3.55
CA ALA A 521 16.10 6.12 -3.51
C ALA A 521 16.98 6.38 -4.75
N GLY A 522 16.38 6.48 -5.95
CA GLY A 522 17.08 6.86 -7.17
C GLY A 522 17.70 8.26 -7.12
N ILE A 523 16.92 9.26 -6.71
CA ILE A 523 17.41 10.63 -6.46
C ILE A 523 18.61 10.62 -5.52
N ASN A 524 18.54 9.89 -4.40
CA ASN A 524 19.67 9.80 -3.46
C ASN A 524 20.90 9.09 -4.05
N ALA A 525 20.74 8.12 -4.95
CA ALA A 525 21.86 7.49 -5.66
C ALA A 525 22.50 8.42 -6.71
N SER A 526 21.67 9.22 -7.41
CA SER A 526 22.12 10.16 -8.44
C SER A 526 22.95 11.31 -7.89
N LEU A 527 22.70 11.73 -6.64
CA LEU A 527 23.44 12.81 -5.96
C LEU A 527 24.91 12.48 -5.63
N ALA A 528 25.39 11.26 -5.95
CA ALA A 528 26.79 10.81 -5.92
C ALA A 528 27.52 10.78 -4.56
N ALA A 529 27.13 11.61 -3.59
CA ALA A 529 27.68 11.63 -2.25
C ALA A 529 27.16 10.45 -1.40
N VAL A 530 28.01 9.91 -0.54
CA VAL A 530 27.60 8.92 0.49
C VAL A 530 26.70 9.56 1.56
N ASN A 531 26.75 10.89 1.69
CA ASN A 531 25.82 11.67 2.50
C ASN A 531 25.64 13.09 1.89
N PRO A 532 24.74 13.28 0.92
CA PRO A 532 24.43 14.61 0.42
C PRO A 532 23.78 15.47 1.52
N CYS A 533 24.03 16.78 1.49
CA CYS A 533 23.30 17.73 2.30
C CYS A 533 21.88 17.88 1.75
N ARG A 534 20.89 17.79 2.64
CA ARG A 534 19.47 17.77 2.29
C ARG A 534 18.75 18.86 3.06
N ALA A 535 17.78 19.50 2.43
CA ALA A 535 16.79 20.34 3.07
C ALA A 535 15.38 19.79 2.74
N TYR A 536 14.39 20.03 3.61
CA TYR A 536 12.99 19.78 3.26
C TYR A 536 12.03 20.82 3.81
N GLY A 537 10.97 21.07 3.03
CA GLY A 537 9.92 22.04 3.30
C GLY A 537 8.84 21.55 4.25
N GLU A 538 7.82 22.37 4.48
CA GLU A 538 6.76 22.03 5.43
C GLU A 538 5.95 20.80 4.98
N GLY A 539 5.82 19.83 5.90
CA GLY A 539 4.99 18.63 5.74
C GLY A 539 5.56 17.51 4.86
N PHE A 540 6.80 17.63 4.35
CA PHE A 540 7.42 16.68 3.41
C PHE A 540 7.24 15.20 3.82
N TYR A 541 7.06 14.32 2.83
CA TYR A 541 6.55 12.95 2.99
C TYR A 541 7.28 12.19 4.11
N PHE A 542 6.55 11.71 5.13
CA PHE A 542 7.17 11.45 6.44
C PHE A 542 8.18 10.30 6.44
N GLU A 543 7.97 9.24 5.65
CA GLU A 543 8.95 8.16 5.49
C GLU A 543 10.27 8.66 4.85
N GLN A 544 10.22 9.77 4.09
CA GLN A 544 11.40 10.44 3.56
C GLN A 544 11.97 11.44 4.58
N ALA A 545 11.15 12.21 5.29
CA ALA A 545 11.61 13.11 6.36
C ALA A 545 12.32 12.35 7.51
N GLU A 546 11.88 11.15 7.87
CA GLU A 546 12.57 10.29 8.86
C GLU A 546 13.92 9.76 8.33
N LEU A 547 14.03 9.48 7.03
CA LEU A 547 15.31 9.14 6.37
C LEU A 547 16.26 10.34 6.23
N VAL A 548 15.72 11.55 6.19
CA VAL A 548 16.46 12.81 6.00
C VAL A 548 16.94 13.42 7.33
N GLY A 549 16.21 13.24 8.43
CA GLY A 549 16.59 13.74 9.77
C GLY A 549 16.03 15.13 10.09
N ASN A 550 15.64 15.38 11.35
CA ASN A 550 14.89 16.59 11.74
C ASN A 550 15.73 17.87 11.68
N GLU A 551 17.04 17.73 11.78
CA GLU A 551 18.06 18.77 11.61
C GLU A 551 18.08 19.34 10.19
N ASN A 552 17.67 18.55 9.19
CA ASN A 552 17.67 18.90 7.76
C ASN A 552 16.36 19.59 7.31
N ARG A 553 15.61 20.21 8.24
CA ARG A 553 14.49 21.10 7.90
C ARG A 553 15.00 22.40 7.28
N LEU A 554 14.29 22.94 6.29
CA LEU A 554 14.65 24.20 5.62
C LEU A 554 14.86 25.35 6.61
N ASP A 555 13.97 25.52 7.59
CA ASP A 555 14.07 26.61 8.57
C ASP A 555 15.23 26.47 9.57
N ILE A 556 15.92 25.32 9.59
CA ILE A 556 17.18 25.12 10.32
C ILE A 556 18.36 25.34 9.36
N ILE A 557 18.35 24.69 8.19
CA ILE A 557 19.39 24.76 7.16
C ILE A 557 19.65 26.20 6.68
N LEU A 558 18.60 27.02 6.52
CA LEU A 558 18.73 28.46 6.19
C LEU A 558 19.51 29.25 7.24
N LYS A 559 19.46 28.83 8.52
CA LYS A 559 20.09 29.50 9.65
C LYS A 559 21.47 28.95 10.02
N ASP A 560 21.82 27.76 9.53
CA ASP A 560 23.12 27.13 9.79
C ASP A 560 24.20 27.70 8.84
N PRO A 561 25.22 28.43 9.33
CA PRO A 561 26.28 29.00 8.50
C PRO A 561 27.35 27.97 8.09
N SER A 562 27.36 26.76 8.66
CA SER A 562 28.27 25.68 8.27
C SER A 562 27.79 24.97 6.99
N VAL A 563 26.49 24.96 6.74
CA VAL A 563 25.90 24.47 5.49
C VAL A 563 26.06 25.54 4.40
N LYS A 564 27.01 25.31 3.47
CA LYS A 564 27.26 26.16 2.29
C LYS A 564 26.57 25.67 1.01
N GLN A 565 26.35 24.37 0.90
CA GLN A 565 25.83 23.66 -0.26
C GLN A 565 24.67 22.77 0.20
N VAL A 566 23.58 22.73 -0.57
CA VAL A 566 22.47 21.79 -0.38
C VAL A 566 22.24 21.08 -1.70
N ASP A 567 22.35 19.75 -1.69
CA ASP A 567 22.31 18.94 -2.91
C ASP A 567 20.86 18.56 -3.28
N LEU A 568 19.96 18.52 -2.28
CA LEU A 568 18.57 18.12 -2.41
C LEU A 568 17.62 18.99 -1.57
N TYR A 569 16.61 19.59 -2.19
CA TYR A 569 15.44 20.15 -1.52
C TYR A 569 14.21 19.26 -1.75
N GLY A 570 13.65 18.72 -0.67
CA GLY A 570 12.42 17.91 -0.69
C GLY A 570 11.17 18.74 -0.38
N ALA A 571 10.19 18.75 -1.28
CA ALA A 571 8.97 19.54 -1.17
C ALA A 571 7.73 18.81 -1.72
N GLN A 572 6.59 19.47 -1.59
CA GLN A 572 5.27 19.15 -2.17
C GLN A 572 4.47 20.46 -2.19
N PHE A 573 3.46 20.61 -3.06
CA PHE A 573 2.58 21.78 -2.98
C PHE A 573 1.49 21.63 -1.90
N ASN A 574 0.93 20.42 -1.78
CA ASN A 574 -0.25 20.14 -0.98
C ASN A 574 0.11 19.09 0.10
N PRO A 575 0.20 19.46 1.39
CA PRO A 575 0.78 18.59 2.41
C PRO A 575 0.00 17.30 2.70
N GLY A 576 0.60 16.17 2.37
CA GLY A 576 -0.03 14.86 2.55
C GLY A 576 -0.14 14.40 4.00
N ILE A 577 0.86 14.62 4.84
CA ILE A 577 0.89 14.12 6.24
C ILE A 577 1.65 15.08 7.16
N HIS A 578 1.00 15.58 8.21
CA HIS A 578 1.68 16.21 9.35
C HIS A 578 1.57 15.36 10.63
N ILE A 579 2.68 14.68 10.96
CA ILE A 579 2.81 13.82 12.14
C ILE A 579 2.77 14.60 13.47
N SER A 580 3.24 15.86 13.46
CA SER A 580 3.36 16.74 14.64
C SER A 580 2.13 16.73 15.56
N ASN A 581 2.36 16.66 16.88
CA ASN A 581 1.30 16.69 17.89
C ASN A 581 0.68 18.10 18.08
N VAL A 582 1.39 19.15 17.69
CA VAL A 582 0.92 20.55 17.75
C VAL A 582 0.31 21.06 16.44
N HIS A 583 0.47 20.35 15.32
CA HIS A 583 -0.14 20.75 14.04
C HIS A 583 -1.68 20.69 14.10
N THR A 584 -2.32 21.67 13.46
CA THR A 584 -3.75 21.99 13.58
C THR A 584 -4.42 22.32 12.25
N HIS A 585 -3.68 22.75 11.24
CA HIS A 585 -4.21 23.35 10.03
C HIS A 585 -3.28 23.09 8.84
N TYR A 586 -3.82 22.50 7.78
CA TYR A 586 -3.12 22.20 6.54
C TYR A 586 -3.27 23.37 5.54
N LYS A 587 -2.14 23.86 5.03
CA LYS A 587 -2.06 25.00 4.09
C LYS A 587 -1.24 24.62 2.85
N GLY A 588 -1.32 25.40 1.78
CA GLY A 588 -0.37 25.26 0.66
C GLY A 588 1.07 25.55 1.08
N CYS A 589 2.05 24.84 0.51
CA CYS A 589 3.47 25.08 0.77
C CYS A 589 4.06 26.02 -0.31
N PRO A 590 4.77 27.10 0.06
CA PRO A 590 5.24 28.13 -0.87
C PRO A 590 6.59 27.75 -1.49
N VAL A 591 6.59 26.68 -2.31
CA VAL A 591 7.81 26.05 -2.85
C VAL A 591 8.72 27.02 -3.59
N ALA A 592 8.17 28.04 -4.26
CA ALA A 592 8.96 29.05 -4.97
C ALA A 592 9.69 30.00 -4.01
N GLU A 593 9.04 30.43 -2.92
CA GLU A 593 9.60 31.32 -1.91
C GLU A 593 10.60 30.60 -1.03
N ASP A 594 10.37 29.32 -0.75
CA ASP A 594 11.33 28.43 -0.08
C ASP A 594 12.64 28.33 -0.88
N LEU A 595 12.55 28.13 -2.20
CA LEU A 595 13.71 28.06 -3.10
C LEU A 595 14.42 29.41 -3.25
N LYS A 596 13.68 30.52 -3.38
CA LYS A 596 14.27 31.88 -3.40
C LYS A 596 15.08 32.13 -2.12
N GLN A 597 14.53 31.79 -0.95
CA GLN A 597 15.25 31.88 0.32
C GLN A 597 16.49 30.99 0.36
N LEU A 598 16.40 29.75 -0.14
CA LEU A 598 17.52 28.81 -0.15
C LEU A 598 18.68 29.28 -1.04
N LEU A 599 18.38 29.71 -2.27
CA LEU A 599 19.37 30.27 -3.21
C LEU A 599 20.01 31.56 -2.66
N GLN A 600 19.23 32.45 -2.05
CA GLN A 600 19.73 33.69 -1.45
C GLN A 600 20.60 33.44 -0.20
N ALA A 601 20.21 32.48 0.65
CA ALA A 601 20.96 32.15 1.87
C ALA A 601 22.21 31.29 1.61
N LYS A 602 22.30 30.64 0.44
CA LYS A 602 23.38 29.71 0.05
C LYS A 602 23.98 30.11 -1.30
N PRO A 603 24.59 31.30 -1.45
CA PRO A 603 25.10 31.80 -2.73
C PRO A 603 26.30 30.99 -3.28
N GLU A 604 26.92 30.12 -2.47
CA GLU A 604 27.95 29.17 -2.91
C GLU A 604 27.36 27.89 -3.56
N MET A 605 26.03 27.73 -3.57
CA MET A 605 25.34 26.52 -4.01
C MET A 605 25.31 26.41 -5.55
N GLN A 606 26.20 25.56 -6.08
CA GLN A 606 26.39 25.37 -7.51
C GLN A 606 25.30 24.52 -8.17
N HIS A 607 24.82 23.49 -7.47
CA HIS A 607 23.88 22.50 -8.01
C HIS A 607 22.88 22.10 -6.92
N LEU A 608 21.58 22.21 -7.21
CA LEU A 608 20.50 21.78 -6.32
C LEU A 608 19.48 20.94 -7.09
N THR A 609 19.19 19.74 -6.60
CA THR A 609 18.03 18.96 -7.05
C THR A 609 16.81 19.32 -6.22
N VAL A 610 15.68 19.61 -6.88
CA VAL A 610 14.41 19.93 -6.23
C VAL A 610 13.43 18.78 -6.44
N ALA A 611 13.18 17.97 -5.42
CA ALA A 611 12.31 16.81 -5.49
C ALA A 611 10.90 17.16 -4.97
N ILE A 612 9.90 17.12 -5.84
CA ILE A 612 8.53 17.55 -5.54
C ILE A 612 7.55 16.38 -5.62
N ASP A 613 6.99 15.99 -4.48
CA ASP A 613 5.90 15.01 -4.42
C ASP A 613 4.59 15.63 -4.92
N CYS A 614 4.15 15.14 -6.07
CA CYS A 614 2.93 15.52 -6.78
C CYS A 614 1.82 14.46 -6.61
N THR A 615 1.93 13.58 -5.61
CA THR A 615 0.92 12.55 -5.30
C THR A 615 -0.45 13.16 -4.99
N ILE A 616 -0.48 14.33 -4.34
CA ILE A 616 -1.71 15.10 -4.08
C ILE A 616 -1.66 16.38 -4.93
N GLY A 617 -2.02 16.24 -6.19
CA GLY A 617 -2.07 17.31 -7.16
C GLY A 617 -2.63 16.79 -8.49
N TYR A 618 -2.87 17.69 -9.43
CA TYR A 618 -3.37 17.32 -10.75
C TYR A 618 -2.23 16.78 -11.66
N LEU A 619 -2.56 16.25 -12.82
CA LEU A 619 -1.59 15.93 -13.86
C LEU A 619 -0.97 17.21 -14.43
N ASN A 620 -1.84 18.16 -14.77
CA ASN A 620 -1.51 19.49 -15.27
C ASN A 620 -1.74 20.56 -14.17
N ASP A 621 -1.07 20.43 -13.03
CA ASP A 621 -1.20 21.39 -11.92
C ASP A 621 -0.53 22.74 -12.27
N PRO A 622 -1.26 23.88 -12.29
CA PRO A 622 -0.70 25.17 -12.70
C PRO A 622 0.39 25.70 -11.76
N LYS A 623 0.47 25.21 -10.51
CA LYS A 623 1.56 25.57 -9.59
C LYS A 623 2.93 25.12 -10.10
N ILE A 624 2.96 24.06 -10.91
CA ILE A 624 4.18 23.54 -11.56
C ILE A 624 4.64 24.47 -12.69
N ASN A 625 3.70 24.94 -13.53
CA ASN A 625 3.98 25.87 -14.61
C ASN A 625 4.64 27.15 -14.06
N VAL A 626 3.97 27.82 -13.11
CA VAL A 626 4.48 29.04 -12.46
C VAL A 626 5.83 28.82 -11.78
N LEU A 627 6.05 27.66 -11.15
CA LEU A 627 7.33 27.33 -10.52
C LEU A 627 8.46 27.15 -11.54
N LEU A 628 8.20 26.48 -12.67
CA LEU A 628 9.18 26.27 -13.73
C LEU A 628 9.53 27.57 -14.47
N GLU A 629 8.55 28.44 -14.72
CA GLU A 629 8.78 29.78 -15.30
C GLU A 629 9.59 30.67 -14.34
N THR A 630 9.30 30.62 -13.04
CA THR A 630 10.01 31.40 -11.99
C THR A 630 11.50 31.10 -11.93
N PHE A 631 11.93 29.91 -12.36
CA PHE A 631 13.32 29.44 -12.29
C PHE A 631 13.89 28.98 -13.64
N GLU A 632 13.32 29.45 -14.76
CA GLU A 632 13.73 29.03 -16.11
C GLU A 632 15.22 29.32 -16.38
N SER A 633 15.72 30.45 -15.86
CA SER A 633 17.13 30.86 -15.94
C SER A 633 18.07 29.87 -15.26
N GLU A 634 17.78 29.49 -14.02
CA GLU A 634 18.61 28.62 -13.18
C GLU A 634 18.56 27.16 -13.64
N ILE A 635 17.44 26.72 -14.21
CA ILE A 635 17.32 25.44 -14.92
C ILE A 635 18.24 25.44 -16.15
N LYS A 636 18.16 26.47 -17.01
CA LYS A 636 18.96 26.59 -18.25
C LYS A 636 20.45 26.73 -17.97
N ALA A 637 20.83 27.47 -16.93
CA ALA A 637 22.20 27.57 -16.44
C ALA A 637 22.73 26.24 -15.86
N GLY A 638 21.84 25.31 -15.52
CA GLY A 638 22.21 24.01 -14.94
C GLY A 638 22.51 24.06 -13.45
N GLN A 639 22.05 25.11 -12.74
CA GLN A 639 22.09 25.22 -11.29
C GLN A 639 20.97 24.39 -10.64
N LEU A 640 19.80 24.30 -11.29
CA LEU A 640 18.64 23.54 -10.79
C LEU A 640 18.31 22.32 -11.65
N ASN A 641 17.91 21.26 -10.96
CA ASN A 641 17.32 20.04 -11.52
C ASN A 641 16.01 19.75 -10.79
N PHE A 642 14.86 20.06 -11.41
CA PHE A 642 13.56 19.73 -10.82
C PHE A 642 13.20 18.28 -11.13
N VAL A 643 12.74 17.53 -10.11
CA VAL A 643 12.28 16.15 -10.23
C VAL A 643 10.88 16.05 -9.61
N PHE A 644 9.87 15.89 -10.46
CA PHE A 644 8.46 15.76 -10.05
C PHE A 644 8.06 14.30 -10.11
N PHE A 645 7.46 13.77 -9.05
CA PHE A 645 7.02 12.37 -8.97
C PHE A 645 5.66 12.23 -8.30
N ARG A 646 4.87 11.21 -8.64
CA ARG A 646 3.59 10.92 -7.97
C ARG A 646 3.45 9.44 -7.66
N SER A 647 2.86 9.08 -6.52
CA SER A 647 2.49 7.69 -6.19
C SER A 647 1.23 7.30 -6.96
N GLY A 648 1.39 6.61 -8.09
CA GLY A 648 0.27 6.19 -8.92
C GLY A 648 -0.67 5.17 -8.25
N GLN A 649 -0.21 4.52 -7.17
CA GLN A 649 -1.03 3.64 -6.32
C GLN A 649 -2.14 4.36 -5.54
N LYS A 650 -2.22 5.70 -5.60
CA LYS A 650 -3.33 6.47 -5.02
C LYS A 650 -4.47 6.61 -6.03
N PHE A 651 -4.35 7.58 -6.93
CA PHE A 651 -5.44 8.04 -7.78
C PHE A 651 -5.38 7.45 -9.19
N ASP A 652 -4.18 7.18 -9.72
CA ASP A 652 -3.91 6.74 -11.10
C ASP A 652 -4.40 5.30 -11.40
N MET A 653 -4.88 4.60 -10.37
CA MET A 653 -5.53 3.29 -10.46
C MET A 653 -7.01 3.37 -10.06
N LEU A 654 -7.60 4.57 -10.05
CA LEU A 654 -9.01 4.82 -9.70
C LEU A 654 -9.44 4.21 -8.34
N GLY A 655 -8.49 4.16 -7.39
CA GLY A 655 -8.68 3.56 -6.07
C GLY A 655 -8.64 2.03 -6.01
N MET A 656 -8.21 1.34 -7.07
CA MET A 656 -8.16 -0.13 -7.08
C MET A 656 -6.82 -0.72 -6.63
N ASP A 657 -5.73 0.07 -6.64
CA ASP A 657 -4.44 -0.29 -6.03
C ASP A 657 -3.88 -1.64 -6.58
N ASN A 658 -4.13 -1.90 -7.87
CA ASN A 658 -3.92 -3.20 -8.55
C ASN A 658 -2.52 -3.38 -9.17
N TYR A 659 -1.75 -2.31 -9.32
CA TYR A 659 -0.48 -2.24 -10.05
C TYR A 659 0.61 -1.57 -9.18
N TYR A 660 1.82 -1.47 -9.70
CA TYR A 660 2.94 -0.79 -9.04
C TYR A 660 3.48 0.30 -9.96
N GLY A 661 3.39 1.55 -9.53
CA GLY A 661 3.90 2.64 -10.34
C GLY A 661 4.01 3.96 -9.60
N ALA A 662 5.03 4.71 -9.98
CA ALA A 662 5.12 6.14 -9.78
C ALA A 662 5.63 6.79 -11.07
N PRO A 663 4.73 7.44 -11.84
CA PRO A 663 5.12 8.35 -12.91
C PRO A 663 6.00 9.47 -12.36
N TYR A 664 7.12 9.73 -13.03
CA TYR A 664 8.02 10.82 -12.69
C TYR A 664 8.59 11.48 -13.94
N TYR A 665 9.01 12.72 -13.80
CA TYR A 665 9.73 13.47 -14.82
C TYR A 665 10.69 14.46 -14.17
N PHE A 666 11.67 14.91 -14.94
CA PHE A 666 12.62 15.91 -14.50
C PHE A 666 12.95 16.91 -15.60
N VAL A 667 13.36 18.10 -15.17
CA VAL A 667 13.67 19.26 -16.01
C VAL A 667 15.04 19.80 -15.58
N ASN A 668 16.05 19.58 -16.43
CA ASN A 668 17.42 20.10 -16.26
C ASN A 668 18.07 20.29 -17.64
N ASN A 669 19.10 21.14 -17.73
CA ASN A 669 19.72 21.49 -19.02
C ASN A 669 20.50 20.35 -19.73
N GLY A 670 20.49 19.12 -19.20
CA GLY A 670 21.23 17.99 -19.76
C GLY A 670 22.74 18.03 -19.52
N GLY A 671 23.24 18.99 -18.74
CA GLY A 671 24.66 19.10 -18.38
C GLY A 671 25.20 17.86 -17.67
N ALA A 672 26.53 17.64 -17.77
CA ALA A 672 27.19 16.42 -17.30
C ALA A 672 27.00 16.16 -15.78
N GLN A 673 26.80 17.20 -14.97
CA GLN A 673 26.47 17.07 -13.55
C GLN A 673 25.13 16.34 -13.30
N TRP A 674 24.21 16.39 -14.27
CA TRP A 674 22.90 15.76 -14.21
C TRP A 674 22.84 14.37 -14.85
N GLU A 675 23.94 13.84 -15.37
CA GLU A 675 23.92 12.58 -16.13
C GLU A 675 23.49 11.38 -15.29
N ARG A 676 23.77 11.39 -13.99
CA ARG A 676 23.27 10.37 -13.05
C ARG A 676 21.76 10.42 -12.81
N PHE A 677 21.10 11.55 -13.10
CA PHE A 677 19.64 11.65 -13.13
C PHE A 677 19.09 11.23 -14.50
N ASN A 678 19.76 11.64 -15.58
CA ASN A 678 19.42 11.26 -16.95
C ASN A 678 19.33 9.74 -17.12
N THR A 679 20.26 8.99 -16.52
CA THR A 679 20.31 7.52 -16.63
C THR A 679 19.30 6.76 -15.76
N LEU A 680 18.66 7.39 -14.74
CA LEU A 680 17.65 6.72 -13.88
C LEU A 680 16.49 6.10 -14.67
N ILE A 681 16.15 6.67 -15.83
CA ILE A 681 15.08 6.18 -16.72
C ILE A 681 15.45 4.81 -17.31
N GLY A 682 16.74 4.55 -17.55
CA GLY A 682 17.24 3.29 -18.10
C GLY A 682 17.57 2.21 -17.05
N THR A 683 17.78 2.58 -15.79
CA THR A 683 18.30 1.66 -14.76
C THR A 683 17.25 0.65 -14.25
N ASP A 684 17.52 -0.64 -14.46
CA ASP A 684 16.65 -1.79 -14.12
C ASP A 684 16.25 -1.86 -12.62
N ALA A 685 17.03 -1.24 -11.72
CA ALA A 685 16.71 -1.15 -10.30
C ALA A 685 15.39 -0.42 -10.01
N PHE A 686 15.01 0.53 -10.87
CA PHE A 686 13.83 1.38 -10.68
C PHE A 686 12.64 0.99 -11.56
N LYS A 687 12.89 0.40 -12.74
CA LYS A 687 11.85 -0.03 -13.68
C LYS A 687 10.77 -0.86 -12.96
N THR A 688 9.51 -0.52 -13.20
CA THR A 688 8.37 -1.28 -12.65
C THR A 688 8.13 -2.58 -13.42
N ASP A 689 7.20 -3.41 -12.96
CA ASP A 689 6.85 -4.65 -13.65
C ASP A 689 6.18 -4.39 -15.02
N GLU A 690 6.27 -5.37 -15.90
CA GLU A 690 5.79 -5.28 -17.28
C GLU A 690 4.29 -4.93 -17.36
N LEU A 691 3.44 -5.62 -16.60
CA LEU A 691 1.99 -5.41 -16.61
C LEU A 691 1.62 -4.03 -16.05
N SER A 692 2.29 -3.58 -14.99
CA SER A 692 2.14 -2.21 -14.50
C SER A 692 2.60 -1.19 -15.55
N THR A 693 3.64 -1.46 -16.32
CA THR A 693 4.06 -0.60 -17.43
C THR A 693 2.98 -0.53 -18.52
N GLN A 694 2.40 -1.66 -18.91
CA GLN A 694 1.25 -1.69 -19.85
C GLN A 694 0.07 -0.85 -19.33
N TRP A 695 -0.27 -0.98 -18.04
CA TRP A 695 -1.33 -0.19 -17.41
C TRP A 695 -1.04 1.32 -17.46
N PHE A 696 0.16 1.74 -17.05
CA PHE A 696 0.47 3.17 -16.96
C PHE A 696 0.61 3.83 -18.32
N CYS A 697 1.07 3.13 -19.36
CA CYS A 697 0.97 3.59 -20.74
C CYS A 697 -0.49 3.85 -21.13
N LEU A 698 -1.36 2.83 -20.98
CA LEU A 698 -2.77 2.91 -21.35
C LEU A 698 -3.53 4.01 -20.60
N ALA A 699 -3.36 4.07 -19.28
CA ALA A 699 -4.07 5.01 -18.42
C ALA A 699 -3.70 6.48 -18.73
N ASN A 700 -2.41 6.77 -18.97
CA ASN A 700 -1.97 8.12 -19.32
C ASN A 700 -2.31 8.49 -20.77
N GLN A 701 -2.33 7.53 -21.71
CA GLN A 701 -2.73 7.80 -23.09
C GLN A 701 -4.24 8.04 -23.26
N CYS A 702 -5.08 7.36 -22.46
CA CYS A 702 -6.51 7.26 -22.75
C CYS A 702 -7.46 7.79 -21.66
N ALA A 703 -7.01 8.00 -20.41
CA ALA A 703 -7.91 8.40 -19.31
C ALA A 703 -7.26 9.40 -18.32
N SER A 704 -6.23 10.11 -18.75
CA SER A 704 -5.53 11.15 -17.99
C SER A 704 -6.48 12.18 -17.35
N ASP A 705 -7.39 12.74 -18.14
CA ASP A 705 -8.41 13.71 -17.70
C ASP A 705 -9.38 13.11 -16.68
N GLU A 706 -9.91 11.90 -16.93
CA GLU A 706 -10.83 11.24 -16.00
C GLU A 706 -10.17 10.90 -14.66
N ILE A 707 -8.88 10.59 -14.64
CA ILE A 707 -8.13 10.39 -13.40
C ILE A 707 -7.99 11.72 -12.62
N ASP A 708 -7.81 12.86 -13.31
CA ASP A 708 -7.85 14.18 -12.66
C ASP A 708 -9.26 14.59 -12.18
N GLN A 709 -10.32 14.20 -12.90
CA GLN A 709 -11.70 14.33 -12.42
C GLN A 709 -11.95 13.44 -11.18
N TYR A 710 -11.40 12.23 -11.15
CA TYR A 710 -11.47 11.32 -10.00
C TYR A 710 -10.79 11.93 -8.76
N ARG A 711 -9.58 12.51 -8.92
CA ARG A 711 -8.90 13.30 -7.88
C ARG A 711 -9.80 14.44 -7.39
N ARG A 712 -10.36 15.22 -8.32
CA ARG A 712 -11.23 16.38 -8.04
C ARG A 712 -12.43 16.03 -7.17
N LEU A 713 -13.11 14.90 -7.42
CA LEU A 713 -14.25 14.47 -6.59
C LEU A 713 -13.82 14.17 -5.14
N ILE A 714 -12.68 13.51 -4.92
CA ILE A 714 -12.17 13.23 -3.56
C ILE A 714 -11.83 14.54 -2.84
N PHE A 715 -11.22 15.51 -3.54
CA PHE A 715 -10.90 16.81 -2.97
C PHE A 715 -12.16 17.64 -2.63
N GLN A 716 -13.15 17.65 -3.54
CA GLN A 716 -14.44 18.31 -3.32
C GLN A 716 -15.22 17.68 -2.16
N ASN A 717 -15.28 16.34 -2.08
CA ASN A 717 -15.91 15.63 -0.96
C ASN A 717 -15.21 15.93 0.37
N THR A 718 -13.87 15.97 0.38
CA THR A 718 -13.09 16.34 1.55
C THR A 718 -13.42 17.76 2.02
N GLN A 719 -13.34 18.76 1.13
CA GLN A 719 -13.67 20.15 1.47
C GLN A 719 -15.14 20.32 1.91
N ALA A 720 -16.09 19.59 1.29
CA ALA A 720 -17.49 19.59 1.69
C ALA A 720 -17.70 19.09 3.13
N ILE A 721 -16.94 18.08 3.58
CA ILE A 721 -16.99 17.59 4.95
C ILE A 721 -16.26 18.55 5.91
N LEU A 722 -15.10 19.10 5.53
CA LEU A 722 -14.33 20.06 6.34
C LEU A 722 -15.17 21.30 6.70
N LYS A 723 -15.97 21.81 5.75
CA LYS A 723 -16.91 22.93 5.96
C LYS A 723 -18.00 22.64 7.02
N HIS A 724 -18.21 21.37 7.38
CA HIS A 724 -19.19 20.93 8.37
C HIS A 724 -18.58 20.45 9.70
N ILE A 725 -17.29 20.68 9.97
CA ILE A 725 -16.68 20.38 11.28
C ILE A 725 -17.37 21.19 12.39
N PRO A 726 -17.88 20.56 13.46
CA PRO A 726 -18.43 21.28 14.62
C PRO A 726 -17.39 22.12 15.37
N ASP A 727 -17.76 23.31 15.83
CA ASP A 727 -16.85 24.26 16.50
C ASP A 727 -16.09 23.70 17.73
N PRO A 728 -16.66 22.83 18.58
CA PRO A 728 -15.91 22.20 19.68
C PRO A 728 -14.75 21.30 19.22
N LEU A 729 -14.78 20.85 17.97
CA LEU A 729 -13.74 20.02 17.35
C LEU A 729 -12.77 20.83 16.47
N LYS A 730 -13.12 22.06 16.06
CA LYS A 730 -12.17 22.94 15.38
C LYS A 730 -10.96 23.21 16.29
N PRO A 731 -9.75 23.43 15.76
CA PRO A 731 -8.57 23.67 16.59
C PRO A 731 -8.74 24.92 17.45
N GLN A 732 -8.66 24.75 18.77
CA GLN A 732 -8.65 25.85 19.73
C GLN A 732 -7.23 26.10 20.22
N ASN A 733 -6.89 27.35 20.57
CA ASN A 733 -5.62 27.68 21.24
C ASN A 733 -5.64 27.26 22.72
N ASN A 734 -5.87 25.97 22.96
CA ASN A 734 -6.17 25.38 24.25
C ASN A 734 -5.50 24.01 24.38
N LEU A 735 -4.39 23.94 25.11
CA LEU A 735 -3.63 22.71 25.35
C LEU A 735 -4.43 21.60 26.06
N LYS A 736 -5.62 21.91 26.61
CA LYS A 736 -6.54 20.93 27.21
C LYS A 736 -7.45 20.25 26.18
N GLN A 737 -7.47 20.68 24.91
CA GLN A 737 -8.30 20.08 23.85
C GLN A 737 -7.75 18.68 23.47
N LYS A 738 -8.39 17.63 24.00
CA LYS A 738 -7.97 16.21 23.89
C LYS A 738 -8.38 15.51 22.59
N LEU A 739 -9.30 16.13 21.85
CA LEU A 739 -9.83 15.73 20.55
C LEU A 739 -10.03 17.00 19.71
N ARG A 740 -9.50 17.02 18.49
CA ARG A 740 -9.79 18.05 17.48
C ARG A 740 -9.75 17.45 16.08
N VAL A 741 -10.40 18.08 15.12
CA VAL A 741 -10.19 17.84 13.68
C VAL A 741 -9.26 18.94 13.18
N ASN A 742 -8.22 18.58 12.43
CA ASN A 742 -7.37 19.57 11.77
C ASN A 742 -8.14 20.20 10.61
N THR A 743 -8.06 21.52 10.46
CA THR A 743 -8.66 22.26 9.34
C THR A 743 -7.72 22.29 8.13
N ALA A 744 -8.19 22.85 7.02
CA ALA A 744 -7.37 23.15 5.85
C ALA A 744 -7.74 24.52 5.26
N ASP A 745 -6.85 25.09 4.44
CA ASP A 745 -7.20 26.17 3.51
C ASP A 745 -8.33 25.72 2.56
N GLU A 746 -9.22 26.65 2.18
CA GLU A 746 -10.34 26.36 1.27
C GLU A 746 -9.88 25.95 -0.14
N ASN A 747 -8.76 26.52 -0.60
CA ASN A 747 -8.16 26.24 -1.90
C ASN A 747 -7.17 25.06 -1.89
N LEU A 748 -6.99 24.36 -0.76
CA LEU A 748 -6.08 23.21 -0.70
C LEU A 748 -6.75 21.95 -1.25
N GLU A 749 -6.09 21.27 -2.19
CA GLU A 749 -6.43 19.89 -2.55
C GLU A 749 -6.06 18.93 -1.40
N SER A 750 -6.97 18.72 -0.45
CA SER A 750 -6.84 17.65 0.55
C SER A 750 -7.61 16.41 0.13
N GLY A 751 -6.97 15.23 0.21
CA GLY A 751 -7.63 13.94 0.05
C GLY A 751 -8.07 13.28 1.36
N PHE A 752 -8.02 13.99 2.50
CA PHE A 752 -8.21 13.40 3.83
C PHE A 752 -8.61 14.41 4.92
N ILE A 753 -9.02 13.87 6.07
CA ILE A 753 -9.46 14.56 7.27
C ILE A 753 -8.76 13.92 8.47
N ASP A 754 -7.94 14.68 9.19
CA ASP A 754 -7.19 14.18 10.36
C ASP A 754 -7.83 14.60 11.68
N ILE A 755 -8.18 13.62 12.49
CA ILE A 755 -8.74 13.78 13.84
C ILE A 755 -7.62 13.50 14.87
N LYS A 756 -7.11 14.55 15.51
CA LYS A 756 -6.00 14.48 16.46
C LYS A 756 -6.49 14.16 17.88
N LEU A 757 -5.83 13.21 18.52
CA LEU A 757 -6.07 12.73 19.88
C LEU A 757 -4.81 12.92 20.73
N THR A 758 -4.92 13.61 21.87
CA THR A 758 -3.78 13.96 22.73
C THR A 758 -3.99 13.53 24.19
N GLY A 759 -2.91 13.25 24.90
CA GLY A 759 -2.90 12.98 26.35
C GLY A 759 -3.24 11.52 26.74
N ARG A 760 -3.30 11.25 28.05
CA ARG A 760 -3.49 9.88 28.59
C ARG A 760 -4.66 9.14 27.90
N PHE A 761 -4.44 7.86 27.60
CA PHE A 761 -5.37 6.98 26.88
C PHE A 761 -5.73 7.38 25.43
N HIS A 762 -4.98 8.25 24.76
CA HIS A 762 -5.18 8.61 23.34
C HIS A 762 -5.36 7.39 22.42
N ARG A 763 -4.54 6.34 22.58
CA ARG A 763 -4.65 5.09 21.80
C ARG A 763 -6.01 4.39 21.97
N LEU A 764 -6.47 4.25 23.21
CA LEU A 764 -7.74 3.58 23.53
C LEU A 764 -8.93 4.41 23.04
N ARG A 765 -8.88 5.74 23.19
CA ARG A 765 -9.86 6.66 22.58
C ARG A 765 -9.86 6.53 21.06
N GLY A 766 -8.68 6.47 20.43
CA GLY A 766 -8.54 6.28 18.99
C GLY A 766 -9.20 5.01 18.47
N LEU A 767 -8.96 3.88 19.13
CA LEU A 767 -9.62 2.60 18.81
C LEU A 767 -11.14 2.64 19.04
N ALA A 768 -11.60 3.33 20.10
CA ALA A 768 -13.04 3.48 20.38
C ALA A 768 -13.76 4.37 19.33
N LEU A 769 -13.13 5.49 18.93
CA LEU A 769 -13.67 6.36 17.89
C LEU A 769 -13.62 5.71 16.51
N LEU A 770 -12.56 4.98 16.18
CA LEU A 770 -12.47 4.18 14.95
C LEU A 770 -13.57 3.09 14.91
N ALA A 771 -13.82 2.39 16.02
CA ALA A 771 -14.93 1.45 16.13
C ALA A 771 -16.31 2.13 16.02
N HIS A 772 -16.45 3.39 16.45
CA HIS A 772 -17.66 4.18 16.29
C HIS A 772 -17.88 4.64 14.84
N PHE A 773 -16.82 5.07 14.13
CA PHE A 773 -16.87 5.36 12.69
C PHE A 773 -17.34 4.14 11.91
N TYR A 774 -16.71 2.99 12.17
CA TYR A 774 -17.10 1.72 11.56
C TYR A 774 -18.54 1.35 11.87
N LYS A 775 -19.01 1.50 13.12
CA LYS A 775 -20.43 1.31 13.50
C LYS A 775 -21.37 2.22 12.70
N LYS A 776 -21.05 3.52 12.56
CA LYS A 776 -21.85 4.49 11.80
C LYS A 776 -21.92 4.14 10.30
N SER A 777 -20.84 3.62 9.71
CA SER A 777 -20.89 3.15 8.33
C SER A 777 -21.83 1.95 8.17
N LEU A 778 -21.88 1.02 9.15
CA LEU A 778 -22.86 -0.08 9.14
C LEU A 778 -24.30 0.43 9.19
N GLU A 779 -24.58 1.38 10.07
CA GLU A 779 -25.91 1.95 10.30
C GLU A 779 -26.42 2.70 9.06
N ASN A 780 -25.52 3.36 8.31
CA ASN A 780 -25.81 4.04 7.05
C ASN A 780 -25.66 3.14 5.80
N LYS A 781 -25.34 1.85 5.97
CA LYS A 781 -25.03 0.89 4.89
C LYS A 781 -23.88 1.33 3.95
N VAL A 782 -22.97 2.17 4.43
CA VAL A 782 -21.81 2.63 3.66
C VAL A 782 -20.65 1.65 3.82
N LYS A 783 -20.24 1.07 2.69
CA LYS A 783 -19.01 0.27 2.54
C LYS A 783 -17.81 1.18 2.82
N VAL A 784 -16.87 0.73 3.63
CA VAL A 784 -15.62 1.47 3.88
C VAL A 784 -14.41 0.54 3.86
N HIS A 785 -13.26 1.09 3.45
CA HIS A 785 -11.98 0.40 3.50
C HIS A 785 -11.28 0.60 4.86
N SER A 786 -10.30 -0.27 5.13
CA SER A 786 -9.46 -0.28 6.33
C SER A 786 -7.95 -0.26 6.00
N ARG A 787 -7.59 0.27 4.82
CA ARG A 787 -6.23 0.21 4.25
C ARG A 787 -5.38 1.41 4.64
N SER A 788 -4.09 1.19 4.92
CA SER A 788 -3.10 2.25 5.17
C SER A 788 -2.65 2.97 3.89
N SER A 789 -3.60 3.58 3.16
CA SER A 789 -3.42 4.41 1.98
C SER A 789 -4.61 5.38 1.82
N PHE A 790 -4.68 6.10 0.70
CA PHE A 790 -5.75 7.04 0.35
C PHE A 790 -5.93 7.10 -1.17
N GLY A 791 -6.97 7.80 -1.65
CA GLY A 791 -7.34 7.84 -3.06
C GLY A 791 -8.29 6.71 -3.48
N PHE A 792 -9.03 6.14 -2.52
CA PHE A 792 -10.00 5.05 -2.75
C PHE A 792 -11.37 5.59 -3.19
N TYR A 793 -12.14 4.76 -3.90
CA TYR A 793 -13.45 5.17 -4.44
C TYR A 793 -14.57 5.18 -3.38
N HIS A 794 -14.47 4.34 -2.34
CA HIS A 794 -15.23 4.48 -1.08
C HIS A 794 -14.37 5.10 0.02
N ALA A 795 -15.02 5.65 1.05
CA ALA A 795 -14.32 6.16 2.23
C ALA A 795 -13.44 5.11 2.94
N ASN A 796 -12.31 5.54 3.51
CA ASN A 796 -11.31 4.70 4.18
C ASN A 796 -10.88 5.32 5.52
N CYS A 797 -10.81 4.53 6.60
CA CYS A 797 -10.52 5.06 7.94
C CYS A 797 -9.42 4.27 8.68
N VAL A 798 -8.36 4.97 9.10
CA VAL A 798 -7.18 4.37 9.73
C VAL A 798 -6.71 5.15 10.96
N ILE A 799 -5.98 4.49 11.86
CA ILE A 799 -5.35 5.11 13.03
C ILE A 799 -3.82 5.08 12.93
N PHE A 800 -3.20 6.24 13.01
CA PHE A 800 -1.76 6.40 13.09
C PHE A 800 -1.31 6.57 14.54
N LEU A 801 -0.39 5.71 14.98
CA LEU A 801 0.26 5.78 16.31
C LEU A 801 1.49 6.68 16.28
N LEU A 802 1.27 7.91 15.82
CA LEU A 802 2.27 8.90 15.39
C LEU A 802 3.43 9.13 16.35
N ASP A 803 3.17 9.12 17.66
CA ASP A 803 4.22 9.21 18.66
C ASP A 803 3.80 8.47 19.94
N PRO A 804 4.43 7.31 20.25
CA PRO A 804 4.23 6.59 21.50
C PRO A 804 4.55 7.39 22.77
N GLU A 805 5.54 8.28 22.70
CA GLU A 805 6.19 8.90 23.86
C GLU A 805 5.60 10.29 24.13
N LYS A 806 5.33 11.08 23.08
CA LYS A 806 4.60 12.35 23.14
C LYS A 806 3.08 12.18 23.28
N GLY A 807 2.60 10.94 23.48
CA GLY A 807 1.24 10.63 23.93
C GLY A 807 0.13 11.10 22.98
N SER A 808 0.30 10.87 21.67
CA SER A 808 -0.70 11.29 20.67
C SER A 808 -1.01 10.24 19.60
N SER A 809 -2.18 10.38 18.97
CA SER A 809 -2.60 9.59 17.82
C SER A 809 -3.39 10.47 16.85
N THR A 810 -3.45 10.08 15.58
CA THR A 810 -4.40 10.63 14.60
C THR A 810 -5.28 9.50 14.10
N ILE A 811 -6.59 9.75 13.97
CA ILE A 811 -7.45 8.97 13.07
C ILE A 811 -7.52 9.75 11.77
N ARG A 812 -7.23 9.11 10.64
CA ARG A 812 -7.42 9.70 9.32
C ARG A 812 -8.62 9.07 8.65
N ILE A 813 -9.57 9.92 8.25
CA ILE A 813 -10.65 9.57 7.33
C ILE A 813 -10.24 10.09 5.95
N ASN A 814 -10.31 9.24 4.94
CA ASN A 814 -10.06 9.59 3.54
C ASN A 814 -11.42 9.40 2.83
N PRO A 815 -12.11 10.47 2.40
CA PRO A 815 -13.39 10.34 1.70
C PRO A 815 -13.27 9.56 0.39
N GLY A 816 -14.37 8.95 -0.05
CA GLY A 816 -14.48 8.34 -1.37
C GLY A 816 -14.85 9.38 -2.45
N ILE A 817 -15.15 8.92 -3.66
CA ILE A 817 -15.67 9.78 -4.75
C ILE A 817 -17.19 10.01 -4.66
N ASN A 818 -17.93 9.16 -3.94
CA ASN A 818 -19.39 9.23 -3.86
C ASN A 818 -19.87 10.32 -2.88
N PRO A 819 -20.51 11.42 -3.34
CA PRO A 819 -20.87 12.53 -2.47
C PRO A 819 -21.94 12.18 -1.41
N SER A 820 -22.71 11.10 -1.60
CA SER A 820 -23.66 10.65 -0.56
C SER A 820 -22.98 10.06 0.68
N GLU A 821 -21.72 9.62 0.57
CA GLU A 821 -20.92 9.15 1.71
C GLU A 821 -20.50 10.30 2.64
N ASN A 822 -20.48 11.55 2.15
CA ASN A 822 -20.14 12.72 2.97
C ASN A 822 -21.08 12.87 4.18
N ALA A 823 -22.36 12.53 4.00
CA ALA A 823 -23.39 12.70 5.04
C ALA A 823 -23.11 11.88 6.31
N PHE A 824 -22.69 10.60 6.19
CA PHE A 824 -22.40 9.77 7.37
C PHE A 824 -21.11 10.20 8.08
N ILE A 825 -20.13 10.77 7.34
CA ILE A 825 -18.89 11.28 7.92
C ILE A 825 -19.19 12.56 8.72
N ILE A 826 -20.02 13.46 8.17
CA ILE A 826 -20.49 14.68 8.86
C ILE A 826 -21.30 14.32 10.11
N ASP A 827 -22.19 13.32 10.03
CA ASP A 827 -22.97 12.81 11.16
C ASP A 827 -22.07 12.19 12.24
N TYR A 828 -21.08 11.38 11.87
CA TYR A 828 -20.08 10.86 12.79
C TYR A 828 -19.29 11.99 13.48
N LEU A 829 -18.86 13.03 12.76
CA LEU A 829 -18.17 14.18 13.34
C LEU A 829 -19.05 14.97 14.32
N LYS A 830 -20.36 15.06 14.07
CA LYS A 830 -21.33 15.64 15.03
C LYS A 830 -21.47 14.77 16.28
N ASP A 831 -21.58 13.45 16.13
CA ASP A 831 -21.66 12.50 17.24
C ASP A 831 -20.42 12.53 18.16
N LEU A 832 -19.23 12.88 17.64
CA LEU A 832 -18.03 13.03 18.47
C LEU A 832 -18.21 14.11 19.57
N VAL A 833 -18.90 15.22 19.28
CA VAL A 833 -19.15 16.31 20.25
C VAL A 833 -19.98 15.82 21.43
N TYR A 834 -20.98 14.97 21.20
CA TYR A 834 -21.89 14.46 22.23
C TYR A 834 -21.32 13.30 23.06
N ASN A 835 -20.09 12.84 22.76
CA ASN A 835 -19.46 11.68 23.41
C ASN A 835 -18.07 11.98 24.01
N THR A 836 -17.61 13.24 24.00
CA THR A 836 -16.38 13.71 24.69
C THR A 836 -16.66 14.47 25.97
#